data_AF-H5SRW5-F1
#
_entry.id   AF-H5SRW5-F1
#
_cell.length_a   1.000
_cell.length_b   1.000
_cell.length_c   1.000
_cell.angle_alpha   90.00
_cell.angle_beta   90.00
_cell.angle_gamma   90.00
#
_symmetry.space_group_name_H-M   'P 1'
#
loop_
_entity.id
_entity.type
_entity.pdbx_description
1 polymer ?
#
loop_
_entity_poly.entity_id
_entity_poly.type
_entity_poly.pdbx_seq_one_letter_code
_entity_poly.pdbx_strand_id
1 'polypeptide(L)'
;MSNLSQWLVVAVAAVAAVFLFGLGRKGPELSLQPAVFDIVQLASQSQEIEEGFYVSPVARTRTGEVNFARLEDVSFPMHYHGQSEIAYVLQGEFTLEFADESYRTVGPGELVVIPAGVATGVSGSGDLVLFATPPENERDTVWLEGPMAKRGAKADPTKRPEIVNVAQRIAQGLDRERAGFRFTIAFESKSGSVELFRIEQGVRLHKHPKENHVLYILSGHGKGQIGDKTAEVGPGQVVVIPANVPHKLERVGSEPLDFILFSTPGFNPDDIVWLETQQHTMTMPPAMMSMPAHGFTLHIDAKKHINEMPDFVVHHYCKTLDKNYLQCLLFDSDQPNAHVIGVETIISPEIYAQLPEEERAYWHYHKDEIPLVDATLPGLSDEEIAKVVAALENTYGRVVISWKPGDLAPLGMPSVVNPQSHHGSAWREIVIKATDFSFEVPQVIEGGLVAVTMENDGAELHHLQMARLRDGVSVGQVQKVLAEGPETALFELVEWVGGPSLVSPGGQSHVIVNLPAGQYILLCFIPSADGVPHYAKGMAVPITVTAGSAHTAEPQANVSVTLTDFSFTMPTQIKAGKQIWKVTNKGAQPHEMPIARLMPGKTLQDALRFLETPEGAPPFEFVGGLQGIGSGRTGWAVFDLSSGEYIALCFVPDPVSGKPHFELGMITAFTVK
;
A
#
# COMPACT_ATOMS: atom_id res chain seq x y z
N MET A 1 1.80 80.09 8.32
CA MET A 1 3.20 79.65 8.17
C MET A 1 3.29 78.23 8.72
N SER A 2 3.18 77.23 7.83
CA SER A 2 3.33 75.78 8.02
C SER A 2 2.56 75.13 6.85
N ASN A 3 3.00 74.15 6.08
CA ASN A 3 4.25 73.41 5.94
C ASN A 3 4.36 73.13 4.43
N LEU A 4 5.12 73.95 3.69
CA LEU A 4 5.49 73.61 2.30
C LEU A 4 6.52 72.45 2.26
N SER A 5 7.03 72.03 3.42
CA SER A 5 8.01 70.96 3.58
C SER A 5 7.40 69.54 3.64
N GLN A 6 6.09 69.38 3.81
CA GLN A 6 5.45 68.05 3.75
C GLN A 6 5.15 67.61 2.31
N TRP A 7 4.89 68.55 1.39
CA TRP A 7 4.51 68.21 0.00
C TRP A 7 5.69 68.06 -0.96
N LEU A 8 6.87 68.61 -0.62
CA LEU A 8 8.10 68.34 -1.38
C LEU A 8 8.69 66.96 -1.07
N VAL A 9 8.30 66.34 0.06
CA VAL A 9 8.66 64.97 0.41
C VAL A 9 7.85 63.98 -0.44
N VAL A 10 6.57 64.24 -0.71
CA VAL A 10 5.72 63.39 -1.59
C VAL A 10 6.20 63.37 -3.05
N ALA A 11 6.69 64.50 -3.57
CA ALA A 11 7.22 64.56 -4.95
C ALA A 11 8.66 64.03 -5.09
N VAL A 12 9.40 63.92 -3.99
CA VAL A 12 10.73 63.27 -3.94
C VAL A 12 10.61 61.80 -3.53
N ALA A 13 9.54 61.37 -2.85
CA ALA A 13 9.25 59.99 -2.49
C ALA A 13 9.06 59.09 -3.73
N ALA A 14 8.38 59.60 -4.78
CA ALA A 14 8.27 58.93 -6.08
C ALA A 14 9.59 58.85 -6.87
N VAL A 15 10.67 59.51 -6.40
CA VAL A 15 12.00 59.51 -7.04
C VAL A 15 13.09 58.90 -6.15
N ALA A 16 12.88 58.79 -4.84
CA ALA A 16 13.86 58.33 -3.87
C ALA A 16 13.77 56.83 -3.51
N ALA A 17 12.63 56.16 -3.74
CA ALA A 17 12.50 54.71 -3.59
C ALA A 17 13.41 53.90 -4.55
N VAL A 18 13.99 54.55 -5.57
CA VAL A 18 14.87 53.92 -6.56
C VAL A 18 16.37 54.17 -6.30
N PHE A 19 16.76 55.07 -5.38
CA PHE A 19 18.16 55.53 -5.32
C PHE A 19 19.06 54.98 -4.20
N LEU A 20 18.55 54.17 -3.25
CA LEU A 20 19.42 53.58 -2.21
C LEU A 20 19.45 52.04 -2.11
N PHE A 21 18.54 51.31 -2.76
CA PHE A 21 18.76 49.89 -3.08
C PHE A 21 18.19 49.61 -4.48
N GLY A 22 19.03 49.12 -5.39
CA GLY A 22 18.75 49.04 -6.83
C GLY A 22 17.63 48.09 -7.23
N LEU A 23 16.37 48.49 -7.02
CA LEU A 23 15.18 47.77 -7.46
C LEU A 23 14.60 48.29 -8.80
N GLY A 24 15.21 49.35 -9.37
CA GLY A 24 14.80 49.96 -10.64
C GLY A 24 15.55 49.53 -11.91
N ARG A 25 16.32 48.44 -11.91
CA ARG A 25 17.00 47.95 -13.12
C ARG A 25 16.96 46.44 -13.14
N LYS A 26 16.39 45.85 -14.19
CA LYS A 26 16.66 44.49 -14.71
C LYS A 26 17.47 43.66 -13.69
N GLY A 27 16.85 43.29 -12.58
CA GLY A 27 17.50 42.42 -11.62
C GLY A 27 17.67 41.09 -12.33
N PRO A 28 18.82 40.41 -12.22
CA PRO A 28 18.90 39.04 -12.69
C PRO A 28 17.78 38.27 -11.99
N GLU A 29 17.21 37.28 -12.68
CA GLU A 29 16.29 36.31 -12.10
C GLU A 29 16.81 35.93 -10.71
N LEU A 30 16.21 36.50 -9.65
CA LEU A 30 16.61 36.19 -8.30
C LEU A 30 16.13 34.75 -8.13
N SER A 31 17.07 33.81 -8.17
CA SER A 31 16.79 32.43 -7.81
C SER A 31 16.13 32.48 -6.43
N LEU A 32 14.81 32.29 -6.39
CA LEU A 32 14.08 32.23 -5.14
C LEU A 32 14.74 31.11 -4.33
N GLN A 33 15.06 31.36 -3.06
CA GLN A 33 15.71 30.38 -2.21
C GLN A 33 14.69 29.85 -1.19
N PRO A 34 14.77 28.56 -0.82
CA PRO A 34 13.98 28.04 0.29
C PRO A 34 14.24 28.84 1.56
N ALA A 35 13.19 29.38 2.16
CA ALA A 35 13.30 30.18 3.37
C ALA A 35 12.06 30.03 4.26
N VAL A 36 12.27 30.20 5.56
CA VAL A 36 11.20 30.32 6.55
C VAL A 36 11.46 31.61 7.32
N PHE A 37 10.46 32.48 7.39
CA PHE A 37 10.49 33.73 8.12
C PHE A 37 9.45 33.71 9.22
N ASP A 38 9.70 34.44 10.29
CA ASP A 38 8.68 34.78 11.29
C ASP A 38 8.11 36.17 10.96
N ILE A 39 6.78 36.34 11.05
CA ILE A 39 6.15 37.62 10.71
C ILE A 39 6.61 38.75 11.62
N VAL A 40 6.94 38.47 12.89
CA VAL A 40 7.50 39.45 13.83
C VAL A 40 8.90 39.87 13.38
N GLN A 41 9.68 38.93 12.85
CA GLN A 41 10.98 39.24 12.26
C GLN A 41 10.83 40.14 11.04
N LEU A 42 9.94 39.79 10.10
CA LEU A 42 9.69 40.61 8.90
C LEU A 42 9.23 42.02 9.29
N ALA A 43 8.35 42.12 10.29
CA ALA A 43 7.87 43.39 10.83
C ALA A 43 8.97 44.25 11.47
N SER A 44 9.99 43.63 12.07
CA SER A 44 11.14 44.34 12.64
C SER A 44 12.14 44.82 11.58
N GLN A 45 12.10 44.24 10.39
CA GLN A 45 13.02 44.50 9.28
C GLN A 45 12.41 45.40 8.19
N SER A 46 11.15 45.80 8.35
CA SER A 46 10.43 46.59 7.36
C SER A 46 11.07 47.95 7.16
N GLN A 47 11.15 48.37 5.91
CA GLN A 47 11.72 49.66 5.52
C GLN A 47 10.61 50.58 5.05
N GLU A 48 10.63 51.83 5.52
CA GLU A 48 9.71 52.86 5.05
C GLU A 48 9.97 53.16 3.57
N ILE A 49 8.97 52.98 2.73
CA ILE A 49 9.02 53.27 1.29
C ILE A 49 8.25 54.54 0.93
N GLU A 50 7.24 54.88 1.73
CA GLU A 50 6.47 56.13 1.71
C GLU A 50 6.08 56.48 3.15
N GLU A 51 5.72 57.73 3.41
CA GLU A 51 5.33 58.19 4.76
C GLU A 51 4.25 57.28 5.35
N GLY A 52 4.60 56.57 6.43
CA GLY A 52 3.71 55.63 7.10
C GLY A 52 3.51 54.28 6.38
N PHE A 53 4.20 53.99 5.29
CA PHE A 53 4.14 52.71 4.58
C PHE A 53 5.50 52.00 4.58
N TYR A 54 5.57 50.88 5.31
CA TYR A 54 6.77 50.09 5.49
C TYR A 54 6.62 48.71 4.85
N VAL A 55 7.66 48.24 4.16
CA VAL A 55 7.64 46.95 3.44
C VAL A 55 8.86 46.10 3.79
N SER A 56 8.62 44.80 3.94
CA SER A 56 9.64 43.75 3.99
C SER A 56 9.41 42.78 2.83
N PRO A 57 10.31 42.75 1.82
CA PRO A 57 10.19 41.81 0.71
C PRO A 57 10.33 40.35 1.15
N VAL A 58 9.37 39.50 0.74
CA VAL A 58 9.41 38.05 1.03
C VAL A 58 9.84 37.27 -0.21
N ALA A 59 9.14 37.48 -1.33
CA ALA A 59 9.38 36.76 -2.57
C ALA A 59 9.00 37.63 -3.77
N ARG A 60 9.84 37.64 -4.81
CA ARG A 60 9.52 38.29 -6.09
C ARG A 60 9.89 37.37 -7.24
N THR A 61 8.92 37.08 -8.09
CA THR A 61 9.09 36.26 -9.30
C THR A 61 8.73 37.08 -10.53
N ARG A 62 8.74 36.45 -11.71
CA ARG A 62 8.31 37.12 -12.96
C ARG A 62 6.82 37.44 -12.95
N THR A 63 6.02 36.69 -12.19
CA THR A 63 4.55 36.72 -12.30
C THR A 63 3.86 37.08 -10.98
N GLY A 64 4.59 37.26 -9.88
CA GLY A 64 4.02 37.87 -8.68
C GLY A 64 5.06 38.26 -7.64
N GLU A 65 4.58 38.96 -6.63
CA GLU A 65 5.37 39.52 -5.54
C GLU A 65 4.61 39.42 -4.23
N VAL A 66 5.26 38.87 -3.20
CA VAL A 66 4.73 38.75 -1.84
C VAL A 66 5.59 39.59 -0.90
N ASN A 67 4.93 40.41 -0.10
CA ASN A 67 5.54 41.32 0.86
C ASN A 67 4.84 41.22 2.21
N PHE A 68 5.58 41.45 3.29
CA PHE A 68 4.98 41.97 4.51
C PHE A 68 4.88 43.50 4.39
N ALA A 69 3.78 44.07 4.83
CA ALA A 69 3.56 45.51 4.83
C ALA A 69 3.00 45.97 6.18
N ARG A 70 3.50 47.10 6.67
CA ARG A 70 2.95 47.86 7.80
C ARG A 70 2.52 49.23 7.30
N LEU A 71 1.33 49.62 7.69
CA LEU A 71 0.74 50.90 7.35
C LEU A 71 0.36 51.66 8.63
N GLU A 72 0.78 52.90 8.72
CA GLU A 72 0.61 53.79 9.87
C GLU A 72 -0.12 55.06 9.41
N ASP A 73 -1.43 55.11 9.67
CA ASP A 73 -2.34 56.22 9.37
C ASP A 73 -2.33 56.65 7.89
N VAL A 74 -2.30 55.66 6.99
CA VAL A 74 -2.27 55.90 5.56
C VAL A 74 -3.65 56.28 5.02
N SER A 75 -3.65 57.00 3.90
CA SER A 75 -4.86 57.31 3.13
C SER A 75 -4.52 57.38 1.64
N PHE A 76 -4.77 56.28 0.93
CA PHE A 76 -4.68 56.20 -0.51
C PHE A 76 -6.03 56.57 -1.14
N PRO A 77 -6.14 57.72 -1.83
CA PRO A 77 -7.38 58.13 -2.49
C PRO A 77 -7.75 57.17 -3.62
N MET A 78 -8.99 57.23 -4.12
CA MET A 78 -9.51 56.31 -5.13
C MET A 78 -8.56 56.09 -6.31
N HIS A 79 -8.14 54.85 -6.53
CA HIS A 79 -7.23 54.45 -7.60
C HIS A 79 -7.45 53.00 -8.03
N TYR A 80 -6.89 52.62 -9.17
CA TYR A 80 -6.79 51.22 -9.59
C TYR A 80 -5.42 50.93 -10.19
N HIS A 81 -5.05 49.66 -10.25
CA HIS A 81 -3.78 49.21 -10.82
C HIS A 81 -3.98 48.25 -11.98
N GLY A 82 -2.91 48.02 -12.75
CA GLY A 82 -2.86 47.02 -13.82
C GLY A 82 -2.69 45.58 -13.32
N GLN A 83 -2.17 45.42 -12.11
CA GLN A 83 -2.09 44.15 -11.39
C GLN A 83 -3.32 43.92 -10.50
N SER A 84 -3.54 42.66 -10.10
CA SER A 84 -4.45 42.36 -8.99
C SER A 84 -3.66 42.37 -7.69
N GLU A 85 -4.28 42.90 -6.63
CA GLU A 85 -3.69 43.01 -5.30
C GLU A 85 -4.54 42.25 -4.30
N ILE A 86 -3.88 41.45 -3.48
CA ILE A 86 -4.51 40.61 -2.47
C ILE A 86 -3.82 40.90 -1.15
N ALA A 87 -4.59 41.36 -0.17
CA ALA A 87 -4.09 41.71 1.16
C ALA A 87 -4.75 40.83 2.22
N TYR A 88 -3.96 40.13 3.02
CA TYR A 88 -4.43 39.47 4.23
C TYR A 88 -4.11 40.32 5.45
N VAL A 89 -5.14 40.78 6.16
CA VAL A 89 -4.97 41.66 7.32
C VAL A 89 -4.54 40.83 8.54
N LEU A 90 -3.35 41.12 9.07
CA LEU A 90 -2.80 40.47 10.26
C LEU A 90 -3.25 41.18 11.54
N GLN A 91 -3.20 42.51 11.51
CA GLN A 91 -3.54 43.39 12.62
C GLN A 91 -4.07 44.71 12.07
N GLY A 92 -4.89 45.39 12.85
CA GLY A 92 -5.36 46.74 12.54
C GLY A 92 -6.67 46.72 11.78
N GLU A 93 -7.02 47.86 11.23
CA GLU A 93 -8.30 48.08 10.57
C GLU A 93 -8.10 49.00 9.37
N PHE A 94 -8.71 48.62 8.24
CA PHE A 94 -8.67 49.39 7.00
C PHE A 94 -10.09 49.67 6.52
N THR A 95 -10.34 50.89 6.07
CA THR A 95 -11.57 51.26 5.38
C THR A 95 -11.32 51.26 3.88
N LEU A 96 -12.07 50.41 3.19
CA LEU A 96 -12.11 50.34 1.73
C LEU A 96 -13.28 51.18 1.22
N GLU A 97 -12.98 52.20 0.43
CA GLU A 97 -13.95 52.97 -0.32
C GLU A 97 -14.13 52.36 -1.71
N PHE A 98 -15.37 52.24 -2.15
CA PHE A 98 -15.73 51.68 -3.45
C PHE A 98 -16.18 52.78 -4.43
N ALA A 99 -16.14 52.45 -5.71
CA ALA A 99 -16.46 53.37 -6.79
C ALA A 99 -17.91 53.90 -6.81
N ASP A 100 -18.83 53.30 -6.04
CA ASP A 100 -20.20 53.78 -5.85
C ASP A 100 -20.38 54.60 -4.55
N GLU A 101 -19.28 55.08 -3.97
CA GLU A 101 -19.21 55.88 -2.72
C GLU A 101 -19.61 55.10 -1.46
N SER A 102 -19.92 53.81 -1.58
CA SER A 102 -20.08 52.94 -0.42
C SER A 102 -18.71 52.52 0.11
N TYR A 103 -18.63 52.20 1.40
CA TYR A 103 -17.40 51.77 2.05
C TYR A 103 -17.61 50.50 2.86
N ARG A 104 -16.51 49.78 3.11
CA ARG A 104 -16.48 48.66 4.05
C ARG A 104 -15.18 48.67 4.83
N THR A 105 -15.32 48.55 6.14
CA THR A 105 -14.21 48.30 7.05
C THR A 105 -13.83 46.83 7.00
N VAL A 106 -12.53 46.56 6.98
CA VAL A 106 -11.93 45.23 7.06
C VAL A 106 -10.91 45.14 8.18
N GLY A 107 -10.85 43.99 8.84
CA GLY A 107 -10.01 43.76 10.01
C GLY A 107 -9.25 42.42 9.98
N PRO A 108 -8.61 42.03 11.10
CA PRO A 108 -7.75 40.87 11.14
C PRO A 108 -8.45 39.58 10.72
N GLY A 109 -7.81 38.80 9.86
CA GLY A 109 -8.36 37.56 9.34
C GLY A 109 -9.19 37.71 8.06
N GLU A 110 -9.42 38.93 7.57
CA GLU A 110 -10.04 39.15 6.27
C GLU A 110 -8.97 39.24 5.17
N LEU A 111 -9.26 38.55 4.06
CA LEU A 111 -8.53 38.60 2.81
C LEU A 111 -9.27 39.54 1.85
N VAL A 112 -8.62 40.61 1.43
CA VAL A 112 -9.14 41.58 0.47
C VAL A 112 -8.53 41.26 -0.89
N VAL A 113 -9.37 40.98 -1.88
CA VAL A 113 -8.98 40.72 -3.26
C VAL A 113 -9.43 41.89 -4.11
N ILE A 114 -8.48 42.62 -4.69
CA ILE A 114 -8.70 43.76 -5.58
C ILE A 114 -8.24 43.32 -6.99
N PRO A 115 -9.16 42.88 -7.86
CA PRO A 115 -8.80 42.51 -9.22
C PRO A 115 -8.25 43.70 -10.02
N ALA A 116 -7.40 43.42 -11.01
CA ALA A 116 -6.85 44.43 -11.90
C ALA A 116 -7.94 45.35 -12.50
N GLY A 117 -7.71 46.66 -12.42
CA GLY A 117 -8.62 47.70 -12.90
C GLY A 117 -9.85 47.96 -12.01
N VAL A 118 -9.99 47.30 -10.86
CA VAL A 118 -11.03 47.64 -9.88
C VAL A 118 -10.54 48.80 -9.03
N ALA A 119 -11.33 49.88 -8.99
CA ALA A 119 -10.98 51.07 -8.24
C ALA A 119 -11.36 50.94 -6.77
N THR A 120 -10.45 51.31 -5.88
CA THR A 120 -10.71 51.38 -4.45
C THR A 120 -9.90 52.51 -3.81
N GLY A 121 -10.48 53.15 -2.79
CA GLY A 121 -9.74 53.99 -1.85
C GLY A 121 -9.43 53.16 -0.60
N VAL A 122 -8.27 53.38 0.01
CA VAL A 122 -7.84 52.61 1.19
C VAL A 122 -7.31 53.57 2.24
N SER A 123 -7.84 53.49 3.45
CA SER A 123 -7.31 54.25 4.59
C SER A 123 -7.28 53.39 5.84
N GLY A 124 -6.32 53.65 6.74
CA GLY A 124 -6.23 52.93 8.01
C GLY A 124 -4.80 52.60 8.42
N SER A 125 -4.70 51.72 9.42
CA SER A 125 -3.44 51.37 10.07
C SER A 125 -3.45 49.90 10.41
N GLY A 126 -2.35 49.20 10.13
CA GLY A 126 -2.26 47.77 10.36
C GLY A 126 -1.08 47.10 9.67
N ASP A 127 -0.93 45.82 9.99
CA ASP A 127 0.06 44.93 9.39
C ASP A 127 -0.68 43.96 8.47
N LEU A 128 -0.11 43.68 7.29
CA LEU A 128 -0.70 42.81 6.29
C LEU A 128 0.34 42.00 5.51
N VAL A 129 -0.09 40.85 5.00
CA VAL A 129 0.63 40.13 3.92
C VAL A 129 0.04 40.60 2.61
N LEU A 130 0.86 41.20 1.75
CA LEU A 130 0.47 41.73 0.45
C LEU A 130 0.97 40.82 -0.66
N PHE A 131 0.09 40.48 -1.60
CA PHE A 131 0.41 39.75 -2.81
C PHE A 131 -0.06 40.51 -4.05
N ALA A 132 0.87 40.82 -4.94
CA ALA A 132 0.60 41.46 -6.22
C ALA A 132 0.87 40.49 -7.38
N THR A 133 -0.07 40.42 -8.32
CA THR A 133 0.10 39.59 -9.52
C THR A 133 -0.45 40.27 -10.79
N PRO A 134 0.42 40.57 -11.80
CA PRO A 134 1.90 40.51 -11.78
C PRO A 134 2.54 41.41 -10.70
N PRO A 135 3.88 41.37 -10.49
CA PRO A 135 4.56 42.23 -9.52
C PRO A 135 4.24 43.71 -9.74
N GLU A 136 4.24 44.49 -8.65
CA GLU A 136 3.87 45.90 -8.71
C GLU A 136 4.78 46.69 -9.65
N ASN A 137 4.14 47.60 -10.40
CA ASN A 137 4.77 48.57 -11.28
C ASN A 137 4.06 49.90 -11.11
N GLU A 138 4.74 50.87 -10.50
CA GLU A 138 4.20 52.19 -10.16
C GLU A 138 3.58 52.92 -11.37
N ARG A 139 4.04 52.62 -12.60
CA ARG A 139 3.50 53.23 -13.83
C ARG A 139 2.09 52.77 -14.18
N ASP A 140 1.65 51.66 -13.59
CA ASP A 140 0.36 51.04 -13.89
C ASP A 140 -0.74 51.50 -12.92
N THR A 141 -0.39 52.31 -11.92
CA THR A 141 -1.35 52.97 -11.02
C THR A 141 -2.05 54.13 -11.70
N VAL A 142 -3.38 54.14 -11.63
CA VAL A 142 -4.23 55.22 -12.12
C VAL A 142 -5.03 55.79 -10.98
N TRP A 143 -4.62 56.98 -10.52
CA TRP A 143 -5.34 57.77 -9.55
C TRP A 143 -6.57 58.44 -10.18
N LEU A 144 -7.72 58.33 -9.51
CA LEU A 144 -8.96 58.98 -9.90
C LEU A 144 -9.18 60.29 -9.14
N GLU A 145 -8.59 60.38 -7.96
CA GLU A 145 -8.70 61.52 -7.05
C GLU A 145 -7.34 62.00 -6.57
N GLY A 146 -7.33 63.17 -5.93
CA GLY A 146 -6.12 63.79 -5.40
C GLY A 146 -5.22 64.45 -6.47
N PRO A 147 -4.03 64.92 -6.07
CA PRO A 147 -3.12 65.70 -6.93
C PRO A 147 -2.60 64.93 -8.15
N MET A 148 -2.61 63.59 -8.08
CA MET A 148 -2.13 62.69 -9.14
C MET A 148 -3.23 62.19 -10.07
N ALA A 149 -4.47 62.67 -9.91
CA ALA A 149 -5.62 62.21 -10.68
C ALA A 149 -5.41 62.30 -12.20
N LYS A 150 -5.59 61.18 -12.90
CA LYS A 150 -5.41 61.11 -14.36
C LYS A 150 -6.67 61.61 -15.05
N ARG A 151 -6.55 62.70 -15.80
CA ARG A 151 -7.68 63.33 -16.51
C ARG A 151 -8.40 62.34 -17.42
N GLY A 152 -9.71 62.19 -17.21
CA GLY A 152 -10.59 61.35 -18.03
C GLY A 152 -10.62 59.88 -17.62
N ALA A 153 -9.83 59.45 -16.64
CA ALA A 153 -9.98 58.14 -16.01
C ALA A 153 -11.29 58.10 -15.21
N LYS A 154 -11.95 56.94 -15.21
CA LYS A 154 -13.19 56.69 -14.48
C LYS A 154 -13.14 55.31 -13.86
N ALA A 155 -13.75 55.16 -12.70
CA ALA A 155 -14.02 53.85 -12.12
C ALA A 155 -15.24 53.20 -12.80
N ASP A 156 -15.27 51.88 -12.80
CA ASP A 156 -16.48 51.11 -13.10
C ASP A 156 -17.20 50.82 -11.77
N PRO A 157 -18.32 51.50 -11.47
CA PRO A 157 -19.02 51.35 -10.19
C PRO A 157 -19.68 49.97 -10.01
N THR A 158 -19.72 49.15 -11.06
CA THR A 158 -20.27 47.79 -10.98
C THR A 158 -19.26 46.77 -10.47
N LYS A 159 -17.97 47.12 -10.44
CA LYS A 159 -16.90 46.26 -9.93
C LYS A 159 -16.53 46.64 -8.51
N ARG A 160 -16.18 45.65 -7.70
CA ARG A 160 -15.76 45.84 -6.31
C ARG A 160 -14.68 44.84 -5.92
N PRO A 161 -13.86 45.18 -4.91
CA PRO A 161 -13.07 44.19 -4.20
C PRO A 161 -13.95 43.07 -3.64
N GLU A 162 -13.41 41.86 -3.66
CA GLU A 162 -13.98 40.72 -2.94
C GLU A 162 -13.32 40.63 -1.56
N ILE A 163 -14.10 40.36 -0.52
CA ILE A 163 -13.59 40.30 0.84
C ILE A 163 -14.02 38.98 1.46
N VAL A 164 -13.03 38.19 1.84
CA VAL A 164 -13.21 36.83 2.34
C VAL A 164 -12.77 36.78 3.80
N ASN A 165 -13.70 36.47 4.71
CA ASN A 165 -13.33 36.10 6.07
C ASN A 165 -12.69 34.70 6.02
N VAL A 166 -11.37 34.61 6.22
CA VAL A 166 -10.62 33.38 5.94
C VAL A 166 -11.03 32.26 6.87
N ALA A 167 -11.11 32.53 8.18
CA ALA A 167 -11.50 31.53 9.17
C ALA A 167 -12.93 31.01 8.92
N GLN A 168 -13.87 31.91 8.62
CA GLN A 168 -15.24 31.53 8.27
C GLN A 168 -15.28 30.72 6.97
N ARG A 169 -14.53 31.13 5.94
CA ARG A 169 -14.48 30.43 4.65
C ARG A 169 -13.94 29.02 4.80
N ILE A 170 -12.89 28.84 5.61
CA ILE A 170 -12.33 27.52 5.94
C ILE A 170 -13.34 26.70 6.75
N ALA A 171 -14.00 27.30 7.75
CA ALA A 171 -15.00 26.62 8.58
C ALA A 171 -16.26 26.18 7.81
N GLN A 172 -16.66 26.95 6.80
CA GLN A 172 -17.77 26.62 5.90
C GLN A 172 -17.44 25.49 4.91
N GLY A 173 -16.17 25.09 4.84
CA GLY A 173 -15.69 24.00 3.99
C GLY A 173 -14.97 24.49 2.74
N LEU A 174 -13.92 23.76 2.36
CA LEU A 174 -13.11 24.03 1.18
C LEU A 174 -13.53 23.05 0.07
N ASP A 175 -13.72 23.56 -1.15
CA ASP A 175 -14.43 22.86 -2.22
C ASP A 175 -13.58 21.84 -3.00
N ARG A 176 -12.26 21.84 -2.80
CA ARG A 176 -11.34 20.88 -3.42
C ARG A 176 -10.73 19.98 -2.35
N GLU A 177 -11.10 18.70 -2.39
CA GLU A 177 -10.60 17.68 -1.47
C GLU A 177 -9.57 16.78 -2.14
N ARG A 178 -8.52 16.45 -1.39
CA ARG A 178 -7.45 15.51 -1.75
C ARG A 178 -7.11 14.66 -0.52
N ALA A 179 -6.42 13.53 -0.74
CA ALA A 179 -5.98 12.69 0.36
C ALA A 179 -5.07 13.50 1.31
N GLY A 180 -5.53 13.75 2.54
CA GLY A 180 -4.79 14.45 3.59
C GLY A 180 -4.92 15.98 3.66
N PHE A 181 -5.63 16.62 2.71
CA PHE A 181 -5.82 18.08 2.73
C PHE A 181 -7.01 18.56 1.89
N ARG A 182 -7.47 19.78 2.17
CA ARG A 182 -8.51 20.47 1.41
C ARG A 182 -8.06 21.88 1.08
N PHE A 183 -8.52 22.40 -0.04
CA PHE A 183 -8.27 23.79 -0.41
C PHE A 183 -9.40 24.37 -1.25
N THR A 184 -9.42 25.70 -1.35
CA THR A 184 -10.24 26.43 -2.31
C THR A 184 -9.39 27.51 -2.95
N ILE A 185 -9.69 27.87 -4.19
CA ILE A 185 -9.02 28.98 -4.86
C ILE A 185 -9.82 30.23 -4.52
N ALA A 186 -9.25 31.11 -3.68
CA ALA A 186 -9.87 32.39 -3.30
C ALA A 186 -9.67 33.45 -4.38
N PHE A 187 -8.61 33.33 -5.17
CA PHE A 187 -8.36 34.21 -6.32
C PHE A 187 -7.53 33.47 -7.38
N GLU A 188 -7.82 33.70 -8.66
CA GLU A 188 -7.04 33.14 -9.76
C GLU A 188 -6.86 34.16 -10.89
N SER A 189 -5.65 34.21 -11.42
CA SER A 189 -5.32 34.92 -12.65
C SER A 189 -4.26 34.13 -13.42
N LYS A 190 -3.94 34.58 -14.65
CA LYS A 190 -2.87 33.95 -15.43
C LYS A 190 -1.47 34.10 -14.80
N SER A 191 -1.27 35.10 -13.96
CA SER A 191 0.03 35.44 -13.38
C SER A 191 0.20 34.92 -11.94
N GLY A 192 -0.88 34.59 -11.26
CA GLY A 192 -0.83 34.16 -9.86
C GLY A 192 -2.22 33.82 -9.32
N SER A 193 -2.23 33.08 -8.22
CA SER A 193 -3.44 32.66 -7.51
C SER A 193 -3.23 32.67 -6.01
N VAL A 194 -4.34 32.69 -5.28
CA VAL A 194 -4.39 32.61 -3.83
C VAL A 194 -5.31 31.48 -3.43
N GLU A 195 -4.80 30.55 -2.65
CA GLU A 195 -5.55 29.42 -2.15
C GLU A 195 -5.63 29.45 -0.62
N LEU A 196 -6.78 29.03 -0.08
CA LEU A 196 -6.92 28.75 1.33
C LEU A 196 -6.79 27.26 1.54
N PHE A 197 -5.82 26.84 2.32
CA PHE A 197 -5.48 25.45 2.55
C PHE A 197 -5.78 25.02 3.99
N ARG A 198 -6.23 23.78 4.13
CA ARG A 198 -6.32 23.03 5.38
C ARG A 198 -5.65 21.67 5.22
N ILE A 199 -4.59 21.43 5.97
CA ILE A 199 -3.93 20.12 6.06
C ILE A 199 -4.50 19.36 7.24
N GLU A 200 -5.16 18.24 6.95
CA GLU A 200 -5.73 17.34 7.96
C GLU A 200 -4.80 16.16 8.24
N GLN A 201 -3.87 15.85 7.32
CA GLN A 201 -2.82 14.86 7.51
C GLN A 201 -1.50 15.33 6.92
N GLY A 202 -1.47 15.64 5.62
CA GLY A 202 -0.26 16.08 4.95
C GLY A 202 -0.41 16.18 3.43
N VAL A 203 0.55 16.85 2.80
CA VAL A 203 0.79 16.83 1.36
C VAL A 203 2.06 16.02 1.12
N ARG A 204 1.94 14.95 0.34
CA ARG A 204 3.04 14.03 -0.01
C ARG A 204 4.17 14.75 -0.74
N LEU A 205 5.36 14.14 -0.75
CA LEU A 205 6.52 14.72 -1.41
C LEU A 205 6.29 14.91 -2.91
N HIS A 206 6.35 16.17 -3.34
CA HIS A 206 6.17 16.56 -4.73
C HIS A 206 7.03 17.76 -5.07
N LYS A 207 7.01 18.17 -6.33
CA LYS A 207 7.56 19.45 -6.78
C LYS A 207 6.69 20.01 -7.90
N HIS A 208 6.78 21.31 -8.11
CA HIS A 208 6.15 22.02 -9.23
C HIS A 208 7.26 22.56 -10.13
N PRO A 209 7.45 22.08 -11.38
CA PRO A 209 8.50 22.56 -12.27
C PRO A 209 8.46 24.06 -12.59
N LYS A 210 7.28 24.70 -12.53
CA LYS A 210 7.08 26.11 -12.91
C LYS A 210 6.60 26.98 -11.75
N GLU A 211 5.74 26.46 -10.88
CA GLU A 211 5.13 27.23 -9.79
C GLU A 211 6.06 27.43 -8.59
N ASN A 212 6.07 28.64 -8.06
CA ASN A 212 6.64 28.99 -6.76
C ASN A 212 5.51 29.19 -5.76
N HIS A 213 5.74 28.78 -4.53
CA HIS A 213 4.76 28.80 -3.45
C HIS A 213 5.26 29.65 -2.29
N VAL A 214 4.42 30.56 -1.79
CA VAL A 214 4.64 31.29 -0.54
C VAL A 214 3.46 31.01 0.39
N LEU A 215 3.73 30.42 1.55
CA LEU A 215 2.71 30.05 2.52
C LEU A 215 2.74 31.03 3.68
N TYR A 216 1.59 31.47 4.16
CA TYR A 216 1.44 32.12 5.47
C TYR A 216 0.64 31.22 6.40
N ILE A 217 1.27 30.71 7.46
CA ILE A 217 0.64 29.76 8.38
C ILE A 217 -0.33 30.51 9.33
N LEU A 218 -1.61 30.13 9.28
CA LEU A 218 -2.70 30.75 10.04
C LEU A 218 -2.86 30.11 11.42
N SER A 219 -2.92 28.77 11.46
CA SER A 219 -3.21 27.99 12.67
C SER A 219 -2.63 26.58 12.54
N GLY A 220 -2.49 25.87 13.67
CA GLY A 220 -1.92 24.52 13.70
C GLY A 220 -0.39 24.50 13.55
N HIS A 221 0.18 23.30 13.61
CA HIS A 221 1.60 23.07 13.45
C HIS A 221 1.84 21.99 12.39
N GLY A 222 2.92 22.13 11.64
CA GLY A 222 3.32 21.17 10.63
C GLY A 222 4.81 20.93 10.61
N LYS A 223 5.22 19.82 10.02
CA LYS A 223 6.61 19.50 9.69
C LYS A 223 6.76 19.63 8.18
N GLY A 224 7.45 20.67 7.75
CA GLY A 224 7.72 20.95 6.34
C GLY A 224 9.10 20.43 5.93
N GLN A 225 9.20 19.87 4.73
CA GLN A 225 10.47 19.60 4.05
C GLN A 225 10.53 20.44 2.78
N ILE A 226 11.68 21.07 2.52
CA ILE A 226 11.99 21.79 1.28
C ILE A 226 13.42 21.44 0.86
N GLY A 227 13.56 20.74 -0.27
CA GLY A 227 14.78 20.06 -0.66
C GLY A 227 15.20 19.06 0.42
N ASP A 228 16.45 19.18 0.88
CA ASP A 228 17.03 18.31 1.91
C ASP A 228 16.82 18.85 3.34
N LYS A 229 16.14 20.00 3.49
CA LYS A 229 15.92 20.63 4.79
C LYS A 229 14.53 20.28 5.32
N THR A 230 14.44 20.03 6.62
CA THR A 230 13.19 19.83 7.33
C THR A 230 13.11 20.77 8.51
N ALA A 231 11.95 21.39 8.73
CA ALA A 231 11.67 22.28 9.85
C ALA A 231 10.23 22.11 10.31
N GLU A 232 9.96 22.39 11.58
CA GLU A 232 8.60 22.60 12.04
C GLU A 232 8.16 24.03 11.69
N VAL A 233 6.90 24.15 11.29
CA VAL A 233 6.25 25.41 10.96
C VAL A 233 4.98 25.59 11.79
N GLY A 234 4.71 26.80 12.20
CA GLY A 234 3.57 27.17 13.05
C GLY A 234 3.04 28.57 12.74
N PRO A 235 2.00 29.02 13.45
CA PRO A 235 1.27 30.24 13.13
C PRO A 235 2.16 31.48 13.10
N GLY A 236 1.93 32.35 12.11
CA GLY A 236 2.74 33.56 11.91
C GLY A 236 4.04 33.33 11.14
N GLN A 237 4.36 32.10 10.72
CA GLN A 237 5.51 31.85 9.86
C GLN A 237 5.15 31.96 8.38
N VAL A 238 6.09 32.48 7.60
CA VAL A 238 6.02 32.59 6.14
C VAL A 238 7.03 31.63 5.52
N VAL A 239 6.59 30.74 4.65
CA VAL A 239 7.42 29.70 4.02
C VAL A 239 7.53 29.95 2.53
N VAL A 240 8.76 30.04 2.02
CA VAL A 240 9.05 30.25 0.60
C VAL A 240 9.58 28.96 -0.03
N ILE A 241 8.88 28.49 -1.06
CA ILE A 241 9.16 27.24 -1.77
C ILE A 241 9.35 27.59 -3.27
N PRO A 242 10.60 27.59 -3.77
CA PRO A 242 10.89 27.84 -5.17
C PRO A 242 10.42 26.73 -6.11
N ALA A 243 10.19 27.09 -7.36
CA ALA A 243 9.92 26.13 -8.43
C ALA A 243 11.02 25.07 -8.54
N ASN A 244 10.59 23.86 -8.89
CA ASN A 244 11.37 22.64 -9.08
C ASN A 244 12.11 22.15 -7.82
N VAL A 245 11.81 22.69 -6.64
CA VAL A 245 12.34 22.20 -5.36
C VAL A 245 11.37 21.17 -4.75
N PRO A 246 11.81 19.93 -4.46
CA PRO A 246 11.00 18.94 -3.75
C PRO A 246 10.50 19.47 -2.40
N HIS A 247 9.23 19.29 -2.09
CA HIS A 247 8.67 19.68 -0.80
C HIS A 247 7.53 18.78 -0.35
N LYS A 248 7.38 18.68 0.96
CA LYS A 248 6.24 18.03 1.64
C LYS A 248 5.87 18.82 2.89
N LEU A 249 4.64 18.66 3.36
CA LEU A 249 4.16 19.29 4.58
C LEU A 249 3.21 18.34 5.29
N GLU A 250 3.55 17.95 6.51
CA GLU A 250 2.77 17.02 7.34
C GLU A 250 2.24 17.74 8.57
N ARG A 251 1.02 17.45 9.00
CA ARG A 251 0.45 17.98 10.23
C ARG A 251 1.14 17.37 11.44
N VAL A 252 1.42 18.20 12.46
CA VAL A 252 1.93 17.75 13.76
C VAL A 252 0.81 17.91 14.80
N GLY A 253 0.47 16.82 15.47
CA GLY A 253 -0.62 16.78 16.45
C GLY A 253 -2.01 16.58 15.85
N SER A 254 -3.05 16.88 16.63
CA SER A 254 -4.46 16.65 16.28
C SER A 254 -5.14 17.83 15.57
N GLU A 255 -4.63 19.05 15.75
CA GLU A 255 -5.22 20.27 15.19
C GLU A 255 -4.84 20.44 13.72
N PRO A 256 -5.80 20.68 12.81
CA PRO A 256 -5.51 20.97 11.40
C PRO A 256 -4.53 22.14 11.24
N LEU A 257 -3.70 22.07 10.21
CA LEU A 257 -2.79 23.14 9.83
C LEU A 257 -3.42 23.95 8.70
N ASP A 258 -3.85 25.18 8.99
CA ASP A 258 -4.45 26.08 8.02
C ASP A 258 -3.42 27.12 7.56
N PHE A 259 -3.40 27.43 6.26
CA PHE A 259 -2.53 28.46 5.71
C PHE A 259 -3.12 29.10 4.45
N ILE A 260 -2.62 30.29 4.12
CA ILE A 260 -2.85 30.94 2.82
C ILE A 260 -1.67 30.61 1.93
N LEU A 261 -1.93 30.15 0.72
CA LEU A 261 -0.92 29.91 -0.30
C LEU A 261 -1.00 30.99 -1.38
N PHE A 262 0.14 31.55 -1.73
CA PHE A 262 0.31 32.44 -2.87
C PHE A 262 1.17 31.73 -3.93
N SER A 263 0.57 31.45 -5.08
CA SER A 263 1.21 30.70 -6.17
C SER A 263 1.64 31.64 -7.30
N THR A 264 2.89 31.50 -7.77
CA THR A 264 3.41 32.26 -8.92
C THR A 264 4.19 31.38 -9.91
N PRO A 265 3.71 31.16 -11.16
CA PRO A 265 2.39 31.53 -11.71
C PRO A 265 1.22 30.88 -10.96
N GLY A 266 -0.02 31.21 -11.37
CA GLY A 266 -1.22 30.66 -10.75
C GLY A 266 -1.28 29.14 -10.81
N PHE A 267 -1.93 28.55 -9.80
CA PHE A 267 -1.99 27.12 -9.56
C PHE A 267 -2.48 26.33 -10.77
N ASN A 268 -1.67 25.36 -11.19
CA ASN A 268 -1.95 24.45 -12.28
C ASN A 268 -1.77 23.00 -11.79
N PRO A 269 -2.86 22.20 -11.74
CA PRO A 269 -2.78 20.81 -11.29
C PRO A 269 -1.86 19.93 -12.16
N ASP A 270 -1.62 20.31 -13.42
CA ASP A 270 -0.75 19.58 -14.33
C ASP A 270 0.75 19.88 -14.12
N ASP A 271 1.10 20.86 -13.27
CA ASP A 271 2.49 21.15 -12.91
C ASP A 271 3.00 20.24 -11.78
N ILE A 272 2.18 19.37 -11.21
CA ILE A 272 2.58 18.57 -10.05
C ILE A 272 3.36 17.32 -10.47
N VAL A 273 4.61 17.21 -10.01
CA VAL A 273 5.43 15.99 -10.12
C VAL A 273 5.58 15.36 -8.74
N TRP A 274 4.90 14.23 -8.53
CA TRP A 274 5.01 13.43 -7.31
C TRP A 274 6.32 12.64 -7.29
N LEU A 275 7.03 12.67 -6.16
CA LEU A 275 8.40 12.13 -6.05
C LEU A 275 8.50 10.85 -5.21
N GLU A 276 7.41 10.43 -4.57
CA GLU A 276 7.31 9.14 -3.88
C GLU A 276 6.56 8.13 -4.75
N THR A 277 7.06 6.89 -4.83
CA THR A 277 6.33 5.75 -5.40
C THR A 277 5.08 5.49 -4.56
N GLN A 278 3.92 5.44 -5.22
CA GLN A 278 2.59 5.45 -4.60
C GLN A 278 2.42 4.47 -3.43
N GLN A 279 2.34 4.99 -2.20
CA GLN A 279 1.52 4.38 -1.15
C GLN A 279 0.16 5.09 -1.16
N HIS A 280 -0.90 4.34 -1.49
CA HIS A 280 -2.28 4.81 -1.40
C HIS A 280 -2.74 4.74 0.06
N THR A 281 -2.87 5.89 0.74
CA THR A 281 -3.73 6.03 1.92
C THR A 281 -4.95 6.85 1.52
N MET A 282 -6.14 6.23 1.57
CA MET A 282 -7.42 6.92 1.37
C MET A 282 -7.80 7.60 2.70
N THR A 283 -8.04 8.92 2.68
CA THR A 283 -8.60 9.64 3.83
C THR A 283 -10.08 9.93 3.56
N MET A 284 -10.96 9.42 4.42
CA MET A 284 -12.41 9.67 4.36
C MET A 284 -12.79 10.92 5.19
N PRO A 285 -13.85 11.68 4.81
CA PRO A 285 -14.31 12.89 5.52
C PRO A 285 -14.93 12.59 6.91
N PRO A 286 -14.88 13.52 7.90
CA PRO A 286 -15.65 13.39 9.12
C PRO A 286 -16.97 14.18 9.02
N ALA A 287 -18.11 13.48 9.08
CA ALA A 287 -19.29 13.96 9.80
C ALA A 287 -20.21 12.81 10.20
N MET A 288 -20.51 12.81 11.49
CA MET A 288 -21.41 11.99 12.28
C MET A 288 -22.72 11.55 11.60
N MET A 289 -22.66 10.39 10.96
CA MET A 289 -23.67 9.34 11.14
C MET A 289 -22.91 8.12 11.67
N SER A 290 -23.58 7.14 12.25
CA SER A 290 -22.98 5.82 12.51
C SER A 290 -22.64 5.17 11.16
N MET A 291 -21.52 5.58 10.56
CA MET A 291 -20.99 5.01 9.32
C MET A 291 -20.66 3.54 9.56
N PRO A 292 -20.64 2.68 8.52
CA PRO A 292 -20.36 1.25 8.68
C PRO A 292 -19.08 0.96 9.47
N ALA A 293 -18.05 1.80 9.32
CA ALA A 293 -16.76 1.71 10.01
C ALA A 293 -16.78 2.14 11.50
N HIS A 294 -17.81 2.84 12.00
CA HIS A 294 -17.90 3.16 13.43
C HIS A 294 -18.34 1.94 14.25
N GLY A 295 -17.72 1.71 15.40
CA GLY A 295 -18.14 0.68 16.37
C GLY A 295 -17.25 -0.56 16.43
N PHE A 296 -16.16 -0.62 15.66
CA PHE A 296 -15.10 -1.62 15.85
C PHE A 296 -14.23 -1.24 17.06
N THR A 297 -14.81 -1.35 18.27
CA THR A 297 -14.19 -0.87 19.52
C THR A 297 -13.86 -1.98 20.49
N LEU A 298 -14.41 -3.18 20.29
CA LEU A 298 -14.04 -4.34 21.11
C LEU A 298 -12.68 -4.85 20.64
N HIS A 299 -11.64 -4.66 21.46
CA HIS A 299 -10.28 -5.08 21.15
C HIS A 299 -10.00 -6.47 21.73
N ILE A 300 -9.63 -7.42 20.86
CA ILE A 300 -9.23 -8.78 21.22
C ILE A 300 -7.87 -9.08 20.57
N ASP A 301 -6.91 -9.48 21.39
CA ASP A 301 -5.63 -9.99 20.91
C ASP A 301 -5.69 -11.50 20.87
N ALA A 302 -5.40 -12.10 19.72
CA ALA A 302 -5.40 -13.54 19.56
C ALA A 302 -4.26 -14.00 18.65
N LYS A 303 -3.65 -15.14 18.99
CA LYS A 303 -2.60 -15.79 18.20
C LYS A 303 -3.19 -16.81 17.23
N LYS A 304 -2.36 -17.45 16.40
CA LYS A 304 -2.77 -18.53 15.46
C LYS A 304 -3.78 -18.11 14.39
N HIS A 305 -3.86 -16.81 14.12
CA HIS A 305 -4.71 -16.24 13.07
C HIS A 305 -3.98 -16.16 11.72
N ILE A 306 -2.71 -16.58 11.65
CA ILE A 306 -1.89 -16.65 10.43
C ILE A 306 -1.13 -17.99 10.45
N ASN A 307 -1.30 -18.80 9.41
CA ASN A 307 -0.78 -20.18 9.36
C ASN A 307 0.73 -20.27 9.55
N GLU A 308 1.46 -19.38 8.90
CA GLU A 308 2.91 -19.36 8.88
C GLU A 308 3.50 -18.65 10.12
N MET A 309 2.67 -17.97 10.91
CA MET A 309 3.07 -17.14 12.04
C MET A 309 2.17 -17.40 13.27
N PRO A 310 2.15 -18.63 13.82
CA PRO A 310 1.19 -19.03 14.84
C PRO A 310 1.35 -18.27 16.17
N ASP A 311 2.53 -17.75 16.49
CA ASP A 311 2.79 -16.97 17.70
C ASP A 311 2.53 -15.47 17.54
N PHE A 312 2.26 -15.02 16.31
CA PHE A 312 2.01 -13.62 16.02
C PHE A 312 0.66 -13.21 16.60
N VAL A 313 0.66 -12.12 17.37
CA VAL A 313 -0.56 -11.55 17.95
C VAL A 313 -1.26 -10.74 16.88
N VAL A 314 -2.47 -11.18 16.51
CA VAL A 314 -3.36 -10.43 15.62
C VAL A 314 -4.32 -9.62 16.48
N HIS A 315 -4.38 -8.33 16.20
CA HIS A 315 -5.21 -7.38 16.93
C HIS A 315 -6.57 -7.26 16.24
N HIS A 316 -7.62 -7.76 16.89
CA HIS A 316 -8.99 -7.74 16.41
C HIS A 316 -9.69 -6.52 16.96
N TYR A 317 -10.24 -5.69 16.09
CA TYR A 317 -11.18 -4.65 16.47
C TYR A 317 -12.56 -5.07 15.96
N CYS A 318 -13.44 -5.42 16.89
CA CYS A 318 -14.72 -6.09 16.63
C CYS A 318 -15.92 -5.17 16.87
N LYS A 319 -16.97 -5.40 16.08
CA LYS A 319 -18.25 -4.70 16.10
C LYS A 319 -19.40 -5.71 16.00
N THR A 320 -20.34 -5.64 16.93
CA THR A 320 -21.62 -6.35 16.81
C THR A 320 -22.49 -5.66 15.75
N LEU A 321 -22.94 -6.41 14.74
CA LEU A 321 -23.85 -5.91 13.71
C LEU A 321 -25.30 -6.11 14.15
N ASP A 322 -25.63 -7.31 14.60
CA ASP A 322 -26.91 -7.65 15.23
C ASP A 322 -26.74 -8.89 16.13
N LYS A 323 -27.86 -9.51 16.55
CA LYS A 323 -27.84 -10.71 17.43
C LYS A 323 -27.22 -11.96 16.80
N ASN A 324 -27.10 -12.02 15.48
CA ASN A 324 -26.62 -13.16 14.72
C ASN A 324 -25.23 -12.93 14.12
N TYR A 325 -24.77 -11.68 14.01
CA TYR A 325 -23.54 -11.32 13.32
C TYR A 325 -22.67 -10.36 14.13
N LEU A 326 -21.39 -10.70 14.22
CA LEU A 326 -20.32 -9.82 14.68
C LEU A 326 -19.21 -9.83 13.61
N GLN A 327 -18.52 -8.71 13.45
CA GLN A 327 -17.47 -8.57 12.45
C GLN A 327 -16.24 -7.93 13.09
N CYS A 328 -15.04 -8.38 12.71
CA CYS A 328 -13.78 -7.82 13.17
C CYS A 328 -12.88 -7.42 12.00
N LEU A 329 -12.16 -6.33 12.19
CA LEU A 329 -11.00 -5.94 11.40
C LEU A 329 -9.74 -6.45 12.10
N LEU A 330 -8.86 -7.09 11.36
CA LEU A 330 -7.66 -7.74 11.89
C LEU A 330 -6.42 -6.91 11.52
N PHE A 331 -5.56 -6.66 12.50
CA PHE A 331 -4.37 -5.81 12.32
C PHE A 331 -3.07 -6.53 12.73
N ASP A 332 -1.97 -6.13 12.09
CA ASP A 332 -0.60 -6.58 12.41
C ASP A 332 0.01 -5.90 13.64
N SER A 333 -0.65 -4.87 14.18
CA SER A 333 -0.22 -4.14 15.36
C SER A 333 -1.41 -3.39 15.99
N ASP A 334 -1.29 -2.99 17.25
CA ASP A 334 -2.21 -2.07 17.93
C ASP A 334 -1.88 -0.58 17.71
N GLN A 335 -0.83 -0.28 16.91
CA GLN A 335 -0.44 1.09 16.62
C GLN A 335 -1.43 1.79 15.66
N PRO A 336 -1.59 3.13 15.73
CA PRO A 336 -2.56 3.86 14.91
C PRO A 336 -2.42 3.70 13.38
N ASN A 337 -1.24 3.30 12.91
CA ASN A 337 -0.91 3.10 11.49
C ASN A 337 -0.75 1.62 11.11
N ALA A 338 -1.24 0.69 11.94
CA ALA A 338 -1.22 -0.73 11.66
C ALA A 338 -1.99 -1.07 10.37
N HIS A 339 -1.53 -2.10 9.67
CA HIS A 339 -2.19 -2.54 8.44
C HIS A 339 -3.38 -3.43 8.78
N VAL A 340 -4.49 -3.25 8.06
CA VAL A 340 -5.56 -4.26 8.05
C VAL A 340 -5.04 -5.47 7.28
N ILE A 341 -4.80 -6.56 8.00
CA ILE A 341 -4.28 -7.81 7.45
C ILE A 341 -5.36 -8.81 7.08
N GLY A 342 -6.58 -8.61 7.57
CA GLY A 342 -7.69 -9.50 7.31
C GLY A 342 -9.00 -9.05 7.95
N VAL A 343 -9.99 -9.92 7.84
CA VAL A 343 -11.29 -9.76 8.49
C VAL A 343 -11.72 -11.06 9.15
N GLU A 344 -12.46 -10.94 10.24
CA GLU A 344 -13.19 -12.06 10.82
C GLU A 344 -14.69 -11.79 10.77
N THR A 345 -15.45 -12.79 10.33
CA THR A 345 -16.91 -12.79 10.46
C THR A 345 -17.31 -13.83 11.49
N ILE A 346 -18.11 -13.42 12.48
CA ILE A 346 -18.61 -14.26 13.56
C ILE A 346 -20.12 -14.38 13.43
N ILE A 347 -20.63 -15.61 13.41
CA ILE A 347 -22.06 -15.90 13.24
C ILE A 347 -22.63 -16.75 14.38
N SER A 348 -23.93 -16.62 14.60
CA SER A 348 -24.63 -17.46 15.57
C SER A 348 -24.81 -18.91 15.05
N PRO A 349 -25.04 -19.88 15.95
CA PRO A 349 -25.30 -21.27 15.57
C PRO A 349 -26.50 -21.43 14.63
N GLU A 350 -27.50 -20.55 14.72
CA GLU A 350 -28.68 -20.58 13.86
C GLU A 350 -28.33 -20.24 12.40
N ILE A 351 -27.41 -19.31 12.16
CA ILE A 351 -26.93 -18.99 10.82
C ILE A 351 -26.00 -20.09 10.32
N TYR A 352 -25.08 -20.57 11.17
CA TYR A 352 -24.17 -21.65 10.83
C TYR A 352 -24.91 -22.92 10.37
N ALA A 353 -26.00 -23.28 11.05
CA ALA A 353 -26.84 -24.43 10.69
C ALA A 353 -27.50 -24.33 9.31
N GLN A 354 -27.59 -23.12 8.74
CA GLN A 354 -28.15 -22.87 7.41
C GLN A 354 -27.07 -22.84 6.31
N LEU A 355 -25.79 -22.83 6.67
CA LEU A 355 -24.70 -22.84 5.69
C LEU A 355 -24.66 -24.19 4.93
N PRO A 356 -24.33 -24.17 3.63
CA PRO A 356 -23.97 -25.37 2.86
C PRO A 356 -22.88 -26.18 3.59
N GLU A 357 -22.92 -27.50 3.46
CA GLU A 357 -21.98 -28.40 4.16
C GLU A 357 -20.52 -28.10 3.78
N GLU A 358 -20.24 -27.81 2.51
CA GLU A 358 -18.92 -27.41 2.01
C GLU A 358 -18.42 -26.08 2.61
N GLU A 359 -19.33 -25.17 2.93
CA GLU A 359 -18.97 -23.85 3.46
C GLU A 359 -18.58 -23.95 4.93
N ARG A 360 -19.22 -24.85 5.70
CA ARG A 360 -18.97 -25.05 7.14
C ARG A 360 -17.51 -25.36 7.46
N ALA A 361 -16.77 -25.98 6.54
CA ALA A 361 -15.35 -26.29 6.72
C ALA A 361 -14.45 -25.04 6.88
N TYR A 362 -14.94 -23.87 6.46
CA TYR A 362 -14.25 -22.58 6.57
C TYR A 362 -14.53 -21.82 7.86
N TRP A 363 -15.37 -22.39 8.74
CA TRP A 363 -15.77 -21.78 10.00
C TRP A 363 -15.28 -22.61 11.17
N HIS A 364 -15.07 -21.97 12.31
CA HIS A 364 -14.56 -22.60 13.52
C HIS A 364 -15.41 -22.20 14.72
N TYR A 365 -15.56 -23.08 15.70
CA TYR A 365 -16.41 -22.86 16.86
C TYR A 365 -15.62 -22.22 18.01
N HIS A 366 -16.03 -21.05 18.47
CA HIS A 366 -15.26 -20.27 19.44
C HIS A 366 -15.12 -20.91 20.82
N LYS A 367 -16.08 -21.73 21.26
CA LYS A 367 -15.95 -22.47 22.52
C LYS A 367 -14.71 -23.36 22.54
N ASP A 368 -14.41 -23.95 21.40
CA ASP A 368 -13.27 -24.85 21.25
C ASP A 368 -11.99 -24.07 20.91
N GLU A 369 -12.12 -22.92 20.24
CA GLU A 369 -11.01 -22.11 19.73
C GLU A 369 -10.42 -21.12 20.75
N ILE A 370 -11.23 -20.42 21.55
CA ILE A 370 -10.77 -19.38 22.48
C ILE A 370 -9.67 -19.88 23.43
N PRO A 371 -9.76 -21.11 24.01
CA PRO A 371 -8.70 -21.63 24.87
C PRO A 371 -7.37 -21.89 24.14
N LEU A 372 -7.37 -21.91 22.81
CA LEU A 372 -6.24 -22.31 21.97
C LEU A 372 -5.42 -21.14 21.45
N VAL A 373 -5.97 -19.93 21.43
CA VAL A 373 -5.36 -18.77 20.75
C VAL A 373 -4.74 -17.74 21.69
N ASP A 374 -4.57 -18.09 22.97
CA ASP A 374 -4.08 -17.18 24.01
C ASP A 374 -4.83 -15.83 23.98
N ALA A 375 -6.17 -15.88 23.82
CA ALA A 375 -6.97 -14.68 23.67
C ALA A 375 -6.86 -13.76 24.90
N THR A 376 -6.58 -12.48 24.67
CA THR A 376 -6.65 -11.45 25.70
C THR A 376 -7.53 -10.29 25.24
N LEU A 377 -8.13 -9.57 26.18
CA LEU A 377 -8.96 -8.40 25.88
C LEU A 377 -8.34 -7.17 26.56
N PRO A 378 -7.43 -6.45 25.86
CA PRO A 378 -6.75 -5.31 26.42
C PRO A 378 -7.73 -4.23 26.91
N GLY A 379 -7.45 -3.67 28.09
CA GLY A 379 -8.22 -2.55 28.64
C GLY A 379 -9.55 -2.89 29.30
N LEU A 380 -9.95 -4.17 29.36
CA LEU A 380 -11.15 -4.63 30.08
C LEU A 380 -10.83 -5.19 31.47
N SER A 381 -11.77 -5.05 32.40
CA SER A 381 -11.72 -5.72 33.72
C SER A 381 -12.11 -7.20 33.64
N ASP A 382 -11.75 -8.01 34.63
CA ASP A 382 -12.08 -9.45 34.67
C ASP A 382 -13.59 -9.74 34.53
N GLU A 383 -14.45 -8.87 35.09
CA GLU A 383 -15.91 -9.01 34.98
C GLU A 383 -16.40 -8.73 33.55
N GLU A 384 -15.80 -7.75 32.87
CA GLU A 384 -16.12 -7.43 31.48
C GLU A 384 -15.60 -8.49 30.52
N ILE A 385 -14.40 -9.01 30.76
CA ILE A 385 -13.80 -10.16 30.05
C ILE A 385 -14.76 -11.36 30.10
N ALA A 386 -15.24 -11.73 31.29
CA ALA A 386 -16.15 -12.86 31.44
C ALA A 386 -17.46 -12.69 30.64
N LYS A 387 -17.99 -11.46 30.55
CA LYS A 387 -19.20 -11.17 29.75
C LYS A 387 -18.95 -11.28 28.26
N VAL A 388 -17.80 -10.80 27.76
CA VAL A 388 -17.45 -10.90 26.35
C VAL A 388 -17.19 -12.35 25.95
N VAL A 389 -16.41 -13.08 26.74
CA VAL A 389 -16.13 -14.51 26.50
C VAL A 389 -17.43 -15.30 26.45
N ALA A 390 -18.34 -15.11 27.41
CA ALA A 390 -19.64 -15.79 27.41
C ALA A 390 -20.51 -15.47 26.17
N ALA A 391 -20.38 -14.26 25.61
CA ALA A 391 -21.09 -13.86 24.40
C ALA A 391 -20.49 -14.47 23.11
N LEU A 392 -19.17 -14.74 23.10
CA LEU A 392 -18.46 -15.30 21.96
C LEU A 392 -18.39 -16.82 21.96
N GLU A 393 -18.32 -17.47 23.12
CA GLU A 393 -18.14 -18.93 23.24
C GLU A 393 -19.10 -19.73 22.34
N ASN A 394 -20.38 -19.36 22.30
CA ASN A 394 -21.36 -20.08 21.48
C ASN A 394 -21.58 -19.47 20.09
N THR A 395 -20.50 -19.16 19.38
CA THR A 395 -20.55 -18.60 18.00
C THR A 395 -19.51 -19.26 17.11
N TYR A 396 -19.60 -19.01 15.80
CA TYR A 396 -18.67 -19.54 14.79
C TYR A 396 -17.94 -18.42 14.08
N GLY A 397 -16.60 -18.45 14.05
CA GLY A 397 -15.75 -17.48 13.35
C GLY A 397 -15.30 -17.98 11.98
N ARG A 398 -15.09 -17.05 11.05
CA ARG A 398 -14.38 -17.27 9.78
C ARG A 398 -13.38 -16.14 9.59
N VAL A 399 -12.10 -16.49 9.63
CA VAL A 399 -10.99 -15.56 9.46
C VAL A 399 -10.51 -15.62 8.01
N VAL A 400 -10.35 -14.45 7.39
CA VAL A 400 -9.76 -14.32 6.05
C VAL A 400 -8.58 -13.36 6.15
N ILE A 401 -7.38 -13.86 5.88
CA ILE A 401 -6.15 -13.06 5.85
C ILE A 401 -5.83 -12.73 4.40
N SER A 402 -5.69 -11.44 4.12
CA SER A 402 -5.35 -10.93 2.79
C SER A 402 -3.93 -10.36 2.71
N TRP A 403 -3.30 -10.05 3.85
CA TRP A 403 -1.96 -9.48 3.89
C TRP A 403 -1.15 -10.12 5.01
N LYS A 404 -0.05 -10.79 4.67
CA LYS A 404 0.87 -11.34 5.65
C LYS A 404 1.72 -10.22 6.29
N PRO A 405 1.79 -10.12 7.64
CA PRO A 405 2.62 -9.15 8.32
C PRO A 405 4.09 -9.18 7.87
N GLY A 406 4.64 -8.01 7.57
CA GLY A 406 6.02 -7.85 7.09
C GLY A 406 6.17 -7.88 5.56
N ASP A 407 5.18 -8.32 4.80
CA ASP A 407 5.21 -8.21 3.34
C ASP A 407 4.98 -6.78 2.88
N LEU A 408 5.63 -6.39 1.78
CA LEU A 408 5.56 -5.01 1.24
C LEU A 408 4.15 -4.60 0.76
N ALA A 409 3.29 -5.57 0.44
CA ALA A 409 1.90 -5.39 0.02
C ALA A 409 1.10 -6.69 0.25
N PRO A 410 -0.24 -6.68 0.16
CA PRO A 410 -1.04 -7.89 0.02
C PRO A 410 -0.65 -8.66 -1.24
N LEU A 411 0.08 -9.77 -1.09
CA LEU A 411 0.53 -10.61 -2.20
C LEU A 411 -0.22 -11.95 -2.20
N GLY A 412 -0.56 -12.44 -3.39
CA GLY A 412 -1.26 -13.73 -3.56
C GLY A 412 -2.77 -13.66 -3.30
N MET A 413 -3.40 -14.84 -3.21
CA MET A 413 -4.83 -14.95 -2.92
C MET A 413 -5.08 -14.87 -1.40
N PRO A 414 -6.16 -14.20 -0.94
CA PRO A 414 -6.53 -14.23 0.47
C PRO A 414 -6.76 -15.67 0.95
N SER A 415 -6.20 -16.01 2.10
CA SER A 415 -6.35 -17.33 2.72
C SER A 415 -7.48 -17.29 3.75
N VAL A 416 -8.30 -18.34 3.77
CA VAL A 416 -9.19 -18.57 4.90
C VAL A 416 -8.38 -19.27 5.97
N VAL A 417 -8.25 -18.62 7.13
CA VAL A 417 -7.60 -19.22 8.28
C VAL A 417 -8.66 -19.83 9.17
N ASN A 418 -8.39 -21.06 9.59
CA ASN A 418 -9.18 -21.70 10.62
C ASN A 418 -8.23 -21.90 11.81
N PRO A 419 -8.37 -21.19 12.94
CA PRO A 419 -7.51 -21.40 14.11
C PRO A 419 -7.66 -22.81 14.71
N GLN A 420 -8.77 -23.50 14.45
CA GLN A 420 -8.88 -24.95 14.71
C GLN A 420 -8.14 -25.79 13.67
N SER A 421 -7.84 -25.28 12.47
CA SER A 421 -6.90 -25.92 11.53
C SER A 421 -5.43 -25.73 11.93
N HIS A 422 -5.11 -24.87 12.91
CA HIS A 422 -3.86 -24.98 13.68
C HIS A 422 -3.88 -26.18 14.64
N HIS A 423 -5.02 -26.83 14.81
CA HIS A 423 -5.09 -28.26 15.11
C HIS A 423 -5.32 -29.04 13.80
N GLY A 424 -4.37 -28.91 12.87
CA GLY A 424 -4.51 -29.49 11.53
C GLY A 424 -3.38 -29.29 10.53
N SER A 425 -2.36 -28.48 10.80
CA SER A 425 -1.03 -28.76 10.29
C SER A 425 -0.09 -28.81 11.49
N ALA A 426 0.12 -30.01 12.05
CA ALA A 426 1.17 -30.25 13.02
C ALA A 426 2.58 -30.05 12.42
N TRP A 427 2.70 -29.43 11.24
CA TRP A 427 3.81 -29.51 10.30
C TRP A 427 4.26 -28.13 9.87
N ARG A 428 5.57 -27.99 9.72
CA ARG A 428 6.17 -26.83 9.07
C ARG A 428 5.69 -26.76 7.62
N GLU A 429 5.30 -25.59 7.15
CA GLU A 429 4.93 -25.39 5.74
C GLU A 429 5.98 -24.59 4.98
N ILE A 430 6.26 -24.99 3.73
CA ILE A 430 7.09 -24.26 2.78
C ILE A 430 6.39 -24.20 1.42
N VAL A 431 6.58 -23.09 0.71
CA VAL A 431 6.12 -22.89 -0.67
C VAL A 431 7.34 -22.76 -1.57
N ILE A 432 7.31 -23.46 -2.70
CA ILE A 432 8.37 -23.47 -3.70
C ILE A 432 7.75 -23.05 -5.03
N LYS A 433 8.28 -21.99 -5.62
CA LYS A 433 7.83 -21.55 -6.95
C LYS A 433 8.71 -22.16 -8.02
N ALA A 434 8.09 -22.86 -8.96
CA ALA A 434 8.73 -23.31 -10.17
C ALA A 434 8.44 -22.31 -11.29
N THR A 435 9.50 -21.74 -11.85
CA THR A 435 9.46 -21.06 -13.16
C THR A 435 10.23 -21.92 -14.15
N ASP A 436 10.13 -21.62 -15.44
CA ASP A 436 10.87 -22.40 -16.44
C ASP A 436 12.37 -22.39 -16.13
N PHE A 437 12.87 -23.59 -15.81
CA PHE A 437 14.26 -23.89 -15.51
C PHE A 437 14.80 -23.35 -14.17
N SER A 438 13.94 -22.93 -13.24
CA SER A 438 14.36 -22.45 -11.91
C SER A 438 13.40 -22.81 -10.78
N PHE A 439 13.95 -23.13 -9.61
CA PHE A 439 13.21 -23.18 -8.35
C PHE A 439 13.54 -21.99 -7.48
N GLU A 440 12.52 -21.28 -7.01
CA GLU A 440 12.62 -20.36 -5.89
C GLU A 440 12.39 -21.14 -4.59
N VAL A 441 13.46 -21.36 -3.83
CA VAL A 441 13.44 -22.22 -2.63
C VAL A 441 14.38 -21.67 -1.55
N PRO A 442 14.02 -21.81 -0.25
CA PRO A 442 14.95 -21.56 0.85
C PRO A 442 16.17 -22.48 0.75
N GLN A 443 17.37 -21.89 0.84
CA GLN A 443 18.63 -22.66 0.82
C GLN A 443 18.81 -23.54 2.06
N VAL A 444 18.10 -23.21 3.15
CA VAL A 444 18.08 -23.96 4.39
C VAL A 444 16.63 -24.20 4.80
N ILE A 445 16.28 -25.46 5.03
CA ILE A 445 14.95 -25.90 5.50
C ILE A 445 15.11 -26.60 6.85
N GLU A 446 14.23 -26.32 7.80
CA GLU A 446 14.17 -27.08 9.06
C GLU A 446 13.50 -28.44 8.79
N GLY A 447 14.13 -29.53 9.24
CA GLY A 447 13.67 -30.90 9.00
C GLY A 447 12.45 -31.34 9.82
N GLY A 448 12.09 -32.61 9.71
CA GLY A 448 10.87 -33.18 10.30
C GLY A 448 9.77 -33.39 9.25
N LEU A 449 8.52 -33.53 9.68
CA LEU A 449 7.39 -33.58 8.75
C LEU A 449 7.05 -32.17 8.27
N VAL A 450 7.23 -31.94 6.97
CA VAL A 450 7.10 -30.65 6.32
C VAL A 450 6.03 -30.74 5.24
N ALA A 451 5.05 -29.84 5.30
CA ALA A 451 4.13 -29.56 4.22
C ALA A 451 4.86 -28.74 3.14
N VAL A 452 4.94 -29.28 1.93
CA VAL A 452 5.62 -28.69 0.79
C VAL A 452 4.57 -28.42 -0.29
N THR A 453 4.38 -27.14 -0.60
CA THR A 453 3.56 -26.69 -1.70
C THR A 453 4.46 -26.27 -2.86
N MET A 454 4.18 -26.75 -4.07
CA MET A 454 4.80 -26.24 -5.29
C MET A 454 3.76 -25.52 -6.15
N GLU A 455 4.09 -24.30 -6.54
CA GLU A 455 3.34 -23.49 -7.50
C GLU A 455 4.07 -23.50 -8.85
N ASN A 456 3.36 -23.75 -9.95
CA ASN A 456 3.94 -23.70 -11.28
C ASN A 456 3.60 -22.38 -11.98
N ASP A 457 4.53 -21.43 -11.93
CA ASP A 457 4.48 -20.12 -12.59
C ASP A 457 5.15 -20.14 -13.99
N GLY A 458 5.65 -21.31 -14.42
CA GLY A 458 6.26 -21.54 -15.73
C GLY A 458 5.25 -21.86 -16.83
N ALA A 459 5.73 -21.92 -18.08
CA ALA A 459 4.95 -22.35 -19.22
C ALA A 459 5.06 -23.87 -19.48
N GLU A 460 6.04 -24.55 -18.89
CA GLU A 460 6.23 -25.99 -18.99
C GLU A 460 5.63 -26.75 -17.80
N LEU A 461 5.46 -28.07 -17.94
CA LEU A 461 5.05 -28.94 -16.84
C LEU A 461 6.21 -29.07 -15.85
N HIS A 462 5.96 -28.94 -14.55
CA HIS A 462 7.00 -29.04 -13.53
C HIS A 462 6.62 -30.04 -12.42
N HIS A 463 7.64 -30.57 -11.75
CA HIS A 463 7.53 -31.32 -10.49
C HIS A 463 8.78 -31.06 -9.65
N LEU A 464 8.73 -31.40 -8.37
CA LEU A 464 9.84 -31.20 -7.45
C LEU A 464 10.16 -32.51 -6.72
N GLN A 465 11.22 -33.19 -7.16
CA GLN A 465 11.78 -34.30 -6.42
C GLN A 465 12.77 -33.79 -5.36
N MET A 466 12.54 -34.14 -4.10
CA MET A 466 13.49 -33.94 -3.00
C MET A 466 14.31 -35.21 -2.81
N ALA A 467 15.62 -35.11 -3.02
CA ALA A 467 16.55 -36.23 -2.90
C ALA A 467 17.62 -35.91 -1.85
N ARG A 468 17.67 -36.69 -0.77
CA ARG A 468 18.67 -36.53 0.29
C ARG A 468 19.94 -37.26 -0.14
N LEU A 469 21.09 -36.61 -0.10
CA LEU A 469 22.36 -37.25 -0.39
C LEU A 469 22.69 -38.26 0.72
N ARG A 470 23.17 -39.44 0.34
CA ARG A 470 23.66 -40.45 1.30
C ARG A 470 24.94 -39.95 1.99
N ASP A 471 25.23 -40.52 3.15
CA ASP A 471 26.43 -40.20 3.91
C ASP A 471 27.70 -40.37 3.07
N GLY A 472 28.54 -39.32 3.03
CA GLY A 472 29.77 -39.31 2.24
C GLY A 472 29.59 -38.95 0.76
N VAL A 473 28.36 -38.76 0.28
CA VAL A 473 28.09 -38.28 -1.08
C VAL A 473 28.09 -36.74 -1.09
N SER A 474 28.81 -36.16 -2.05
CA SER A 474 28.85 -34.72 -2.29
C SER A 474 27.90 -34.30 -3.42
N VAL A 475 27.44 -33.04 -3.39
CA VAL A 475 26.63 -32.45 -4.47
C VAL A 475 27.33 -32.58 -5.83
N GLY A 476 28.66 -32.40 -5.86
CA GLY A 476 29.44 -32.54 -7.10
C GLY A 476 29.41 -33.95 -7.70
N GLN A 477 29.35 -35.00 -6.87
CA GLN A 477 29.19 -36.38 -7.38
C GLN A 477 27.82 -36.58 -8.03
N VAL A 478 26.76 -36.03 -7.42
CA VAL A 478 25.41 -36.11 -7.97
C VAL A 478 25.30 -35.31 -9.27
N GLN A 479 25.81 -34.09 -9.30
CA GLN A 479 25.85 -33.25 -10.51
C GLN A 479 26.63 -33.91 -11.64
N LYS A 480 27.72 -34.61 -11.33
CA LYS A 480 28.47 -35.39 -12.34
C LYS A 480 27.61 -36.50 -12.95
N VAL A 481 26.84 -37.24 -12.15
CA VAL A 481 25.91 -38.25 -12.67
C VAL A 481 24.84 -37.63 -13.54
N LEU A 482 24.24 -36.51 -13.11
CA LEU A 482 23.23 -35.80 -13.91
C LEU A 482 23.79 -35.28 -15.25
N ALA A 483 25.07 -34.93 -15.31
CA ALA A 483 25.69 -34.41 -16.53
C ALA A 483 26.20 -35.50 -17.48
N GLU A 484 26.72 -36.62 -16.95
CA GLU A 484 27.53 -37.57 -17.73
C GLU A 484 27.06 -39.03 -17.62
N GLY A 485 26.19 -39.35 -16.65
CA GLY A 485 25.79 -40.72 -16.31
C GLY A 485 24.31 -41.01 -16.58
N PRO A 486 23.90 -42.29 -16.54
CA PRO A 486 22.49 -42.63 -16.58
C PRO A 486 21.81 -42.19 -15.27
N GLU A 487 20.59 -41.67 -15.35
CA GLU A 487 19.81 -41.23 -14.18
C GLU A 487 19.62 -42.33 -13.13
N THR A 488 19.58 -43.60 -13.56
CA THR A 488 19.50 -44.76 -12.66
C THR A 488 20.69 -44.89 -11.71
N ALA A 489 21.85 -44.30 -12.03
CA ALA A 489 22.99 -44.26 -11.11
C ALA A 489 22.72 -43.39 -9.87
N LEU A 490 21.70 -42.53 -9.89
CA LEU A 490 21.28 -41.75 -8.72
C LEU A 490 20.72 -42.65 -7.61
N PHE A 491 20.16 -43.83 -7.91
CA PHE A 491 19.61 -44.75 -6.91
C PHE A 491 20.63 -45.14 -5.82
N GLU A 492 21.92 -45.16 -6.17
CA GLU A 492 23.02 -45.46 -5.26
C GLU A 492 23.51 -44.23 -4.47
N LEU A 493 23.23 -43.01 -4.95
CA LEU A 493 23.79 -41.77 -4.38
C LEU A 493 22.83 -41.04 -3.45
N VAL A 494 21.51 -41.20 -3.65
CA VAL A 494 20.49 -40.46 -2.93
C VAL A 494 19.43 -41.36 -2.29
N GLU A 495 18.79 -40.84 -1.26
CA GLU A 495 17.53 -41.32 -0.72
C GLU A 495 16.39 -40.49 -1.32
N TRP A 496 15.44 -41.17 -1.98
CA TRP A 496 14.26 -40.54 -2.56
C TRP A 496 13.24 -40.22 -1.46
N VAL A 497 13.06 -38.94 -1.16
CA VAL A 497 12.26 -38.48 -0.02
C VAL A 497 10.82 -38.17 -0.39
N GLY A 498 10.57 -37.87 -1.67
CA GLY A 498 9.27 -37.48 -2.20
C GLY A 498 9.28 -36.02 -2.65
N GLY A 499 8.14 -35.36 -2.59
CA GLY A 499 7.94 -33.97 -3.00
C GLY A 499 6.68 -33.79 -3.86
N PRO A 500 6.28 -32.55 -4.17
CA PRO A 500 5.17 -32.25 -5.07
C PRO A 500 5.36 -32.84 -6.46
N SER A 501 4.36 -33.59 -6.95
CA SER A 501 4.38 -34.22 -8.28
C SER A 501 3.92 -33.29 -9.39
N LEU A 502 3.76 -33.83 -10.59
CA LEU A 502 3.47 -33.12 -11.85
C LEU A 502 2.35 -32.08 -11.74
N VAL A 503 2.65 -30.85 -12.12
CA VAL A 503 1.72 -29.71 -12.09
C VAL A 503 1.75 -29.00 -13.45
N SER A 504 0.57 -28.86 -14.06
CA SER A 504 0.37 -28.06 -15.28
C SER A 504 0.64 -26.56 -15.04
N PRO A 505 0.96 -25.77 -16.07
CA PRO A 505 1.12 -24.32 -15.95
C PRO A 505 -0.04 -23.64 -15.21
N GLY A 506 0.27 -22.82 -14.21
CA GLY A 506 -0.70 -22.13 -13.34
C GLY A 506 -1.35 -22.99 -12.25
N GLY A 507 -0.96 -24.27 -12.14
CA GLY A 507 -1.44 -25.18 -11.11
C GLY A 507 -0.59 -25.18 -9.83
N GLN A 508 -0.99 -26.02 -8.87
CA GLN A 508 -0.25 -26.28 -7.65
C GLN A 508 -0.33 -27.76 -7.22
N SER A 509 0.66 -28.23 -6.46
CA SER A 509 0.65 -29.54 -5.81
C SER A 509 1.11 -29.42 -4.37
N HIS A 510 0.43 -30.13 -3.47
CA HIS A 510 0.64 -30.08 -2.04
C HIS A 510 0.98 -31.47 -1.50
N VAL A 511 2.06 -31.59 -0.73
CA VAL A 511 2.44 -32.84 -0.07
C VAL A 511 2.90 -32.57 1.35
N ILE A 512 2.92 -33.62 2.17
CA ILE A 512 3.61 -33.62 3.46
C ILE A 512 4.65 -34.72 3.38
N VAL A 513 5.92 -34.40 3.65
CA VAL A 513 7.04 -35.35 3.57
C VAL A 513 7.92 -35.22 4.80
N ASN A 514 8.47 -36.35 5.25
CA ASN A 514 9.45 -36.33 6.33
C ASN A 514 10.84 -36.02 5.76
N LEU A 515 11.44 -34.92 6.19
CA LEU A 515 12.75 -34.42 5.79
C LEU A 515 13.78 -34.63 6.92
N PRO A 516 14.52 -35.75 6.95
CA PRO A 516 15.66 -35.91 7.84
C PRO A 516 16.74 -34.84 7.58
N ALA A 517 17.47 -34.44 8.63
CA ALA A 517 18.61 -33.53 8.48
C ALA A 517 19.65 -34.09 7.49
N GLY A 518 20.20 -33.24 6.63
CA GLY A 518 21.20 -33.64 5.64
C GLY A 518 21.34 -32.67 4.48
N GLN A 519 22.19 -33.04 3.52
CA GLN A 519 22.31 -32.34 2.25
C GLN A 519 21.31 -32.91 1.26
N TYR A 520 20.67 -32.06 0.48
CA TYR A 520 19.67 -32.44 -0.50
C TYR A 520 19.99 -31.81 -1.85
N ILE A 521 19.47 -32.44 -2.90
CA ILE A 521 19.31 -31.84 -4.21
C ILE A 521 17.85 -31.91 -4.61
N LEU A 522 17.35 -30.79 -5.12
CA LEU A 522 16.00 -30.66 -5.67
C LEU A 522 16.08 -30.79 -7.18
N LEU A 523 15.24 -31.66 -7.75
CA LEU A 523 15.33 -32.05 -9.16
C LEU A 523 13.99 -31.93 -9.87
N CYS A 524 14.02 -31.42 -11.10
CA CYS A 524 12.94 -31.55 -12.09
C CYS A 524 13.46 -32.37 -13.27
N PHE A 525 12.88 -33.55 -13.50
CA PHE A 525 13.21 -34.50 -14.57
C PHE A 525 12.39 -34.28 -15.85
N ILE A 526 11.48 -33.31 -15.87
CA ILE A 526 10.63 -33.11 -17.04
C ILE A 526 11.48 -32.66 -18.24
N PRO A 527 11.40 -33.38 -19.37
CA PRO A 527 12.02 -32.92 -20.59
C PRO A 527 11.23 -31.76 -21.18
N SER A 528 11.93 -30.71 -21.59
CA SER A 528 11.38 -29.72 -22.51
C SER A 528 11.08 -30.34 -23.88
N ALA A 529 10.46 -29.57 -24.76
CA ALA A 529 10.17 -29.99 -26.15
C ALA A 529 11.42 -30.40 -26.95
N ASP A 530 12.62 -29.96 -26.56
CA ASP A 530 13.90 -30.36 -27.15
C ASP A 530 14.47 -31.68 -26.59
N GLY A 531 13.74 -32.33 -25.68
CA GLY A 531 14.12 -33.57 -25.02
C GLY A 531 15.11 -33.40 -23.86
N VAL A 532 15.54 -32.18 -23.56
CA VAL A 532 16.49 -31.91 -22.47
C VAL A 532 15.74 -31.75 -21.15
N PRO A 533 16.09 -32.50 -20.10
CA PRO A 533 15.43 -32.41 -18.81
C PRO A 533 15.74 -31.09 -18.10
N HIS A 534 14.77 -30.59 -17.33
CA HIS A 534 14.87 -29.29 -16.65
C HIS A 534 16.03 -29.20 -15.66
N TYR A 535 16.43 -30.30 -15.01
CA TYR A 535 17.60 -30.31 -14.14
C TYR A 535 18.88 -29.91 -14.89
N ALA A 536 18.99 -30.28 -16.17
CA ALA A 536 20.13 -29.92 -17.02
C ALA A 536 20.07 -28.45 -17.48
N LYS A 537 18.92 -27.79 -17.29
CA LYS A 537 18.67 -26.38 -17.63
C LYS A 537 18.70 -25.44 -16.41
N GLY A 538 18.84 -25.97 -15.19
CA GLY A 538 18.96 -25.17 -13.97
C GLY A 538 18.20 -25.72 -12.77
N MET A 539 17.27 -26.66 -12.96
CA MET A 539 16.43 -27.22 -11.88
C MET A 539 17.11 -28.39 -11.15
N ALA A 540 18.36 -28.18 -10.79
CA ALA A 540 19.19 -29.08 -9.97
C ALA A 540 19.75 -28.26 -8.81
N VAL A 541 18.92 -27.99 -7.81
CA VAL A 541 19.21 -27.00 -6.77
C VAL A 541 19.63 -27.69 -5.47
N PRO A 542 20.88 -27.53 -5.00
CA PRO A 542 21.27 -28.04 -3.70
C PRO A 542 20.67 -27.21 -2.57
N ILE A 543 20.25 -27.88 -1.49
CA ILE A 543 19.78 -27.23 -0.26
C ILE A 543 20.31 -27.98 0.97
N THR A 544 20.26 -27.35 2.12
CA THR A 544 20.54 -28.00 3.41
C THR A 544 19.26 -28.16 4.22
N VAL A 545 19.03 -29.35 4.76
CA VAL A 545 17.99 -29.59 5.77
C VAL A 545 18.64 -29.70 7.15
N THR A 546 18.25 -28.84 8.08
CA THR A 546 18.73 -28.87 9.47
C THR A 546 17.89 -29.81 10.32
N ALA A 547 18.37 -30.16 11.51
CA ALA A 547 17.54 -30.90 12.47
C ALA A 547 16.36 -30.02 12.89
N GLY A 548 15.15 -30.53 12.74
CA GLY A 548 13.94 -29.84 13.14
C GLY A 548 13.44 -30.20 14.52
N SER A 549 12.60 -29.32 15.05
CA SER A 549 11.79 -29.54 16.23
C SER A 549 10.80 -30.71 16.02
N ALA A 550 10.54 -31.48 17.08
CA ALA A 550 9.96 -32.84 17.05
C ALA A 550 8.45 -32.89 16.70
N HIS A 551 8.07 -32.39 15.55
CA HIS A 551 6.77 -32.66 14.96
C HIS A 551 6.80 -34.05 14.30
N THR A 552 6.21 -35.05 14.96
CA THR A 552 6.24 -36.46 14.53
C THR A 552 4.86 -37.11 14.35
N ALA A 553 3.77 -36.44 14.72
CA ALA A 553 2.43 -37.04 14.81
C ALA A 553 1.70 -37.10 13.46
N GLU A 554 1.92 -38.15 12.65
CA GLU A 554 1.47 -38.29 11.25
C GLU A 554 0.06 -37.71 10.92
N PRO A 555 -0.13 -37.13 9.71
CA PRO A 555 -1.44 -36.64 9.28
C PRO A 555 -2.49 -37.74 9.26
N GLN A 556 -3.70 -37.42 9.73
CA GLN A 556 -4.85 -38.30 9.55
C GLN A 556 -5.22 -38.34 8.06
N ALA A 557 -5.13 -39.52 7.46
CA ALA A 557 -5.41 -39.72 6.04
C ALA A 557 -6.85 -40.21 5.79
N ASN A 558 -7.45 -39.69 4.73
CA ASN A 558 -8.75 -40.14 4.22
C ASN A 558 -8.60 -41.38 3.34
N VAL A 559 -7.49 -41.48 2.62
CA VAL A 559 -7.17 -42.58 1.70
C VAL A 559 -5.79 -43.12 2.06
N SER A 560 -5.64 -44.44 2.01
CA SER A 560 -4.35 -45.10 2.12
C SER A 560 -4.00 -45.76 0.79
N VAL A 561 -2.81 -45.47 0.28
CA VAL A 561 -2.25 -46.06 -0.94
C VAL A 561 -0.98 -46.81 -0.59
N THR A 562 -0.88 -48.05 -1.03
CA THR A 562 0.35 -48.84 -0.94
C THR A 562 0.96 -49.01 -2.32
N LEU A 563 2.22 -48.62 -2.45
CA LEU A 563 3.04 -48.84 -3.64
C LEU A 563 3.81 -50.15 -3.44
N THR A 564 3.70 -51.06 -4.39
CA THR A 564 4.57 -52.23 -4.52
C THR A 564 5.14 -52.21 -5.93
N ASP A 565 6.23 -52.94 -6.18
CA ASP A 565 6.84 -52.94 -7.50
C ASP A 565 5.79 -53.23 -8.59
N PHE A 566 5.60 -52.23 -9.44
CA PHE A 566 4.69 -52.20 -10.58
C PHE A 566 3.18 -52.19 -10.27
N SER A 567 2.76 -51.83 -9.05
CA SER A 567 1.34 -51.82 -8.68
C SER A 567 0.96 -50.79 -7.61
N PHE A 568 -0.25 -50.25 -7.75
CA PHE A 568 -0.93 -49.45 -6.73
C PHE A 568 -2.04 -50.28 -6.05
N THR A 569 -2.04 -50.33 -4.73
CA THR A 569 -3.21 -50.77 -3.95
C THR A 569 -3.92 -49.55 -3.38
N MET A 570 -5.08 -49.21 -3.93
CA MET A 570 -5.91 -48.05 -3.53
C MET A 570 -7.40 -48.29 -3.83
N PRO A 571 -8.33 -47.54 -3.22
CA PRO A 571 -9.75 -47.57 -3.59
C PRO A 571 -9.97 -47.13 -5.04
N THR A 572 -10.93 -47.77 -5.72
CA THR A 572 -11.32 -47.42 -7.10
C THR A 572 -12.38 -46.31 -7.14
N GLN A 573 -13.00 -45.99 -6.01
CA GLN A 573 -13.93 -44.87 -5.84
C GLN A 573 -13.48 -44.04 -4.64
N ILE A 574 -13.39 -42.74 -4.85
CA ILE A 574 -12.89 -41.78 -3.87
C ILE A 574 -13.88 -40.63 -3.77
N LYS A 575 -14.08 -40.11 -2.55
CA LYS A 575 -14.99 -38.98 -2.31
C LYS A 575 -14.42 -37.72 -2.98
N ALA A 576 -15.25 -36.87 -3.57
CA ALA A 576 -14.84 -35.55 -4.02
C ALA A 576 -14.49 -34.59 -2.86
N GLY A 577 -13.76 -33.52 -3.17
CA GLY A 577 -13.35 -32.47 -2.25
C GLY A 577 -11.95 -32.67 -1.67
N LYS A 578 -11.67 -31.96 -0.56
CA LYS A 578 -10.38 -31.93 0.15
C LYS A 578 -10.07 -33.23 0.89
N GLN A 579 -8.84 -33.72 0.76
CA GLN A 579 -8.42 -35.01 1.31
C GLN A 579 -6.91 -35.16 1.38
N ILE A 580 -6.46 -35.92 2.37
CA ILE A 580 -5.07 -36.32 2.58
C ILE A 580 -4.94 -37.81 2.29
N TRP A 581 -4.02 -38.16 1.40
CA TRP A 581 -3.74 -39.54 1.02
C TRP A 581 -2.39 -39.97 1.58
N LYS A 582 -2.38 -40.97 2.46
CA LYS A 582 -1.15 -41.58 2.96
C LYS A 582 -0.61 -42.57 1.92
N VAL A 583 0.54 -42.28 1.35
CA VAL A 583 1.18 -43.09 0.32
C VAL A 583 2.42 -43.76 0.92
N THR A 584 2.44 -45.09 0.94
CA THR A 584 3.55 -45.86 1.53
C THR A 584 4.16 -46.78 0.50
N ASN A 585 5.48 -46.71 0.33
CA ASN A 585 6.22 -47.59 -0.54
C ASN A 585 6.69 -48.85 0.20
N LYS A 586 6.19 -50.02 -0.22
CA LYS A 586 6.61 -51.35 0.24
C LYS A 586 7.38 -52.15 -0.83
N GLY A 587 7.54 -51.59 -2.02
CA GLY A 587 8.37 -52.15 -3.09
C GLY A 587 9.86 -52.00 -2.80
N ALA A 588 10.69 -52.70 -3.56
CA ALA A 588 12.14 -52.56 -3.49
C ALA A 588 12.61 -51.31 -4.24
N GLN A 589 11.89 -50.91 -5.28
CA GLN A 589 12.22 -49.74 -6.09
C GLN A 589 11.57 -48.47 -5.52
N PRO A 590 12.14 -47.28 -5.78
CA PRO A 590 11.41 -46.04 -5.52
C PRO A 590 10.18 -45.96 -6.43
N HIS A 591 9.10 -45.40 -5.89
CA HIS A 591 7.84 -45.25 -6.60
C HIS A 591 7.27 -43.87 -6.35
N GLU A 592 6.59 -43.33 -7.36
CA GLU A 592 5.85 -42.08 -7.27
C GLU A 592 4.36 -42.32 -7.60
N MET A 593 3.55 -41.30 -7.36
CA MET A 593 2.11 -41.33 -7.65
C MET A 593 1.64 -39.93 -8.10
N PRO A 594 2.03 -39.45 -9.29
CA PRO A 594 1.28 -38.44 -10.01
C PRO A 594 -0.16 -38.89 -10.24
N ILE A 595 -1.08 -37.94 -10.14
CA ILE A 595 -2.50 -38.13 -10.46
C ILE A 595 -2.83 -37.23 -11.64
N ALA A 596 -3.56 -37.77 -12.61
CA ALA A 596 -4.09 -37.01 -13.73
C ALA A 596 -5.60 -37.19 -13.86
N ARG A 597 -6.32 -36.09 -14.09
CA ARG A 597 -7.74 -36.10 -14.44
C ARG A 597 -7.88 -36.42 -15.91
N LEU A 598 -8.68 -37.43 -16.25
CA LEU A 598 -9.04 -37.71 -17.64
C LEU A 598 -10.00 -36.63 -18.15
N MET A 599 -9.75 -36.14 -19.37
CA MET A 599 -10.65 -35.19 -20.03
C MET A 599 -12.02 -35.85 -20.29
N PRO A 600 -13.12 -35.07 -20.41
CA PRO A 600 -14.45 -35.64 -20.61
C PRO A 600 -14.51 -36.65 -21.77
N GLY A 601 -14.98 -37.86 -21.47
CA GLY A 601 -15.11 -38.95 -22.44
C GLY A 601 -13.81 -39.68 -22.78
N LYS A 602 -12.68 -39.34 -22.16
CA LYS A 602 -11.41 -40.07 -22.31
C LYS A 602 -11.32 -41.25 -21.35
N THR A 603 -10.56 -42.27 -21.75
CA THR A 603 -10.39 -43.51 -21.01
C THR A 603 -8.93 -43.72 -20.61
N LEU A 604 -8.68 -44.65 -19.68
CA LEU A 604 -7.33 -45.13 -19.37
C LEU A 604 -6.59 -45.61 -20.63
N GLN A 605 -7.27 -46.24 -21.57
CA GLN A 605 -6.66 -46.71 -22.81
C GLN A 605 -6.21 -45.55 -23.71
N ASP A 606 -6.94 -44.43 -23.71
CA ASP A 606 -6.53 -43.24 -24.44
C ASP A 606 -5.31 -42.59 -23.79
N ALA A 607 -5.25 -42.57 -22.45
CA ALA A 607 -4.09 -42.11 -21.71
C ALA A 607 -2.85 -42.98 -22.00
N LEU A 608 -2.98 -44.31 -21.93
CA LEU A 608 -1.90 -45.25 -22.27
C LEU A 608 -1.38 -45.04 -23.70
N ARG A 609 -2.29 -44.92 -24.68
CA ARG A 609 -1.91 -44.66 -26.08
C ARG A 609 -1.12 -43.36 -26.21
N PHE A 610 -1.55 -42.31 -25.51
CA PHE A 610 -0.84 -41.02 -25.53
C PHE A 610 0.53 -41.10 -24.84
N LEU A 611 0.65 -41.81 -23.73
CA LEU A 611 1.93 -41.99 -23.02
C LEU A 611 2.94 -42.81 -23.84
N GLU A 612 2.48 -43.82 -24.58
CA GLU A 612 3.31 -44.62 -25.48
C GLU A 612 3.71 -43.86 -26.75
N THR A 613 2.80 -43.05 -27.29
CA THR A 613 3.02 -42.29 -28.53
C THR A 613 2.31 -40.93 -28.42
N PRO A 614 3.00 -39.89 -27.93
CA PRO A 614 2.41 -38.58 -27.70
C PRO A 614 2.05 -37.88 -29.02
N GLU A 615 0.80 -38.05 -29.45
CA GLU A 615 0.23 -37.37 -30.62
C GLU A 615 -1.02 -36.58 -30.24
N GLY A 616 -1.07 -35.31 -30.66
CA GLY A 616 -2.20 -34.42 -30.42
C GLY A 616 -2.25 -33.86 -29.00
N ALA A 617 -3.43 -33.39 -28.58
CA ALA A 617 -3.64 -32.85 -27.25
C ALA A 617 -3.69 -33.98 -26.19
N PRO A 618 -3.09 -33.80 -25.00
CA PRO A 618 -3.16 -34.79 -23.93
C PRO A 618 -4.60 -35.14 -23.55
N PRO A 619 -4.95 -36.44 -23.38
CA PRO A 619 -6.28 -36.86 -22.97
C PRO A 619 -6.52 -36.73 -21.45
N PHE A 620 -5.58 -36.10 -20.73
CA PHE A 620 -5.62 -35.89 -19.29
C PHE A 620 -4.86 -34.61 -18.91
N GLU A 621 -5.09 -34.16 -17.70
CA GLU A 621 -4.38 -33.04 -17.06
C GLU A 621 -3.84 -33.48 -15.71
N PHE A 622 -2.57 -33.20 -15.40
CA PHE A 622 -2.00 -33.52 -14.10
C PHE A 622 -2.52 -32.59 -13.01
N VAL A 623 -2.85 -33.16 -11.85
CA VAL A 623 -3.42 -32.45 -10.70
C VAL A 623 -2.55 -32.60 -9.45
N GLY A 624 -1.25 -32.84 -9.64
CA GLY A 624 -0.28 -33.05 -8.56
C GLY A 624 -0.12 -34.51 -8.14
N GLY A 625 0.29 -34.71 -6.90
CA GLY A 625 0.52 -36.02 -6.29
C GLY A 625 1.86 -36.08 -5.55
N LEU A 626 2.35 -37.29 -5.31
CA LEU A 626 3.60 -37.50 -4.58
C LEU A 626 4.72 -37.96 -5.51
N GLN A 627 5.87 -37.31 -5.44
CA GLN A 627 7.11 -37.71 -6.13
C GLN A 627 7.74 -38.96 -5.52
N GLY A 628 8.82 -39.44 -6.17
CA GLY A 628 9.50 -40.67 -5.84
C GLY A 628 9.86 -40.77 -4.36
N ILE A 629 9.31 -41.78 -3.69
CA ILE A 629 9.68 -42.18 -2.33
C ILE A 629 10.40 -43.54 -2.37
N GLY A 630 11.53 -43.64 -1.67
CA GLY A 630 12.31 -44.87 -1.57
C GLY A 630 11.60 -45.98 -0.80
N SER A 631 12.16 -47.20 -0.86
CA SER A 631 11.61 -48.36 -0.15
C SER A 631 11.40 -48.10 1.35
N GLY A 632 10.23 -48.48 1.87
CA GLY A 632 9.85 -48.34 3.27
C GLY A 632 9.44 -46.93 3.69
N ARG A 633 9.51 -45.93 2.81
CA ARG A 633 9.14 -44.55 3.12
C ARG A 633 7.63 -44.31 2.93
N THR A 634 7.17 -43.25 3.57
CA THR A 634 5.81 -42.75 3.50
C THR A 634 5.82 -41.25 3.25
N GLY A 635 4.92 -40.78 2.40
CA GLY A 635 4.57 -39.38 2.24
C GLY A 635 3.05 -39.22 2.18
N TRP A 636 2.57 -37.99 2.24
CA TRP A 636 1.14 -37.69 2.14
C TRP A 636 0.90 -36.73 0.99
N ALA A 637 0.00 -37.08 0.08
CA ALA A 637 -0.45 -36.17 -0.97
C ALA A 637 -1.74 -35.49 -0.51
N VAL A 638 -1.82 -34.17 -0.69
CA VAL A 638 -2.98 -33.37 -0.30
C VAL A 638 -3.68 -32.90 -1.58
N PHE A 639 -4.96 -33.20 -1.69
CA PHE A 639 -5.75 -32.92 -2.89
C PHE A 639 -7.06 -32.21 -2.56
N ASP A 640 -7.58 -31.48 -3.54
CA ASP A 640 -8.98 -31.05 -3.65
C ASP A 640 -9.53 -31.53 -5.00
N LEU A 641 -10.11 -32.73 -5.02
CA LEU A 641 -10.49 -33.40 -6.27
C LEU A 641 -11.96 -33.15 -6.59
N SER A 642 -12.21 -32.58 -7.77
CA SER A 642 -13.57 -32.51 -8.33
C SER A 642 -14.04 -33.88 -8.84
N SER A 643 -15.36 -34.08 -8.95
CA SER A 643 -15.88 -35.33 -9.52
C SER A 643 -15.40 -35.55 -10.96
N GLY A 644 -15.06 -36.79 -11.28
CA GLY A 644 -14.54 -37.17 -12.60
C GLY A 644 -13.78 -38.49 -12.59
N GLU A 645 -13.24 -38.85 -13.74
CA GLU A 645 -12.37 -40.01 -13.92
C GLU A 645 -10.91 -39.58 -13.84
N TYR A 646 -10.08 -40.36 -13.14
CA TYR A 646 -8.69 -40.05 -12.88
C TYR A 646 -7.82 -41.29 -13.09
N ILE A 647 -6.53 -41.05 -13.31
CA ILE A 647 -5.50 -42.09 -13.34
C ILE A 647 -4.39 -41.78 -12.34
N ALA A 648 -3.84 -42.83 -11.73
CA ALA A 648 -2.58 -42.80 -11.01
C ALA A 648 -1.56 -43.63 -11.80
N LEU A 649 -0.33 -43.14 -11.94
CA LEU A 649 0.73 -43.77 -12.73
C LEU A 649 2.10 -43.54 -12.09
N CYS A 650 3.12 -44.29 -12.50
CA CYS A 650 4.49 -44.10 -12.04
C CYS A 650 5.47 -44.05 -13.22
N PHE A 651 6.25 -42.96 -13.33
CA PHE A 651 7.25 -42.78 -14.39
C PHE A 651 8.65 -43.23 -13.99
N VAL A 652 8.88 -43.65 -12.74
CA VAL A 652 10.20 -44.11 -12.29
C VAL A 652 10.69 -45.23 -13.23
N PRO A 653 11.91 -45.13 -13.78
CA PRO A 653 12.46 -46.16 -14.63
C PRO A 653 12.91 -47.36 -13.80
N ASP A 654 12.52 -48.56 -14.24
CA ASP A 654 13.02 -49.82 -13.70
C ASP A 654 14.53 -49.94 -13.97
N PRO A 655 15.38 -50.17 -12.94
CA PRO A 655 16.84 -50.17 -13.10
C PRO A 655 17.35 -51.35 -13.95
N VAL A 656 16.53 -52.37 -14.21
CA VAL A 656 16.90 -53.54 -15.02
C VAL A 656 16.57 -53.32 -16.49
N SER A 657 15.33 -52.94 -16.80
CA SER A 657 14.83 -52.79 -18.17
C SER A 657 14.94 -51.37 -18.72
N GLY A 658 15.10 -50.37 -17.86
CA GLY A 658 15.09 -48.93 -18.21
C GLY A 658 13.69 -48.38 -18.52
N LYS A 659 12.65 -49.22 -18.51
CA LYS A 659 11.27 -48.82 -18.82
C LYS A 659 10.62 -48.10 -17.64
N PRO A 660 9.78 -47.08 -17.86
CA PRO A 660 8.99 -46.50 -16.80
C PRO A 660 7.99 -47.53 -16.24
N HIS A 661 7.73 -47.49 -14.93
CA HIS A 661 6.90 -48.49 -14.26
C HIS A 661 5.47 -48.59 -14.80
N PHE A 662 4.90 -47.52 -15.36
CA PHE A 662 3.58 -47.59 -15.99
C PHE A 662 3.55 -48.56 -17.18
N GLU A 663 4.64 -48.68 -17.96
CA GLU A 663 4.75 -49.69 -19.04
C GLU A 663 4.82 -51.12 -18.50
N LEU A 664 5.21 -51.27 -17.23
CA LEU A 664 5.28 -52.56 -16.53
C LEU A 664 3.97 -52.86 -15.76
N GLY A 665 2.95 -52.02 -15.93
CA GLY A 665 1.62 -52.20 -15.34
C GLY A 665 1.30 -51.28 -14.17
N MET A 666 2.19 -50.35 -13.80
CA MET A 666 1.97 -49.41 -12.69
C MET A 666 1.15 -48.19 -13.12
N ILE A 667 -0.08 -48.45 -13.54
CA ILE A 667 -1.08 -47.44 -13.87
C ILE A 667 -2.47 -47.98 -13.55
N THR A 668 -3.30 -47.16 -12.93
CA THR A 668 -4.65 -47.55 -12.56
C THR A 668 -5.62 -46.38 -12.71
N ALA A 669 -6.88 -46.68 -13.03
CA ALA A 669 -7.96 -45.70 -13.09
C ALA A 669 -8.81 -45.78 -11.83
N PHE A 670 -9.33 -44.62 -11.40
CA PHE A 670 -10.27 -44.51 -10.30
C PHE A 670 -11.23 -43.34 -10.55
N THR A 671 -12.37 -43.38 -9.88
CA THR A 671 -13.41 -42.36 -10.04
C THR A 671 -13.54 -41.54 -8.76
N VAL A 672 -13.69 -40.22 -8.91
CA VAL A 672 -13.99 -39.29 -7.82
C VAL A 672 -15.47 -38.91 -7.90
N LYS A 673 -16.22 -39.08 -6.80
CA LYS A 673 -17.67 -38.80 -6.73
C LYS A 673 -18.10 -38.10 -5.45
#